data_AF-A0A1M3L587-F1
#
_entry.id   AF-A0A1M3L587-F1
#
_cell.length_a   1.000
_cell.length_b   1.000
_cell.length_c   1.000
_cell.angle_alpha   90.00
_cell.angle_beta   90.00
_cell.angle_gamma   90.00
#
_symmetry.space_group_name_H-M   'P 1'
#
loop_
_entity.id
_entity.type
_entity.pdbx_description
1 polymer ?
#
loop_
_entity_poly.entity_id
_entity_poly.type
_entity_poly.pdbx_seq_one_letter_code
_entity_poly.pdbx_strand_id
1 'polypeptide(L)'
;MSLTGAAAGWNPDYYPDGRIWIPRSGSNGQRQILVPVFIKNCWRSTATHETFPIFSFKMKLQYDRSALEFVGVEKNGPNRGLQGTPLACLAKDFEFTTNIADDTTYQSVINAPEANRIRGKRVLIDAISAKPLPQTGNVNDPCDQRPFVEMFYVRFNVIANPAGDPVSALTPIILTNDTLYYNDFQVGKELPFPDDPQPGLYAGLGGVDNFYIDGNNIEQNRDVPRYSRPGMIWLQVTDEIPRLSFTNIPVSNRQQRIVDSVDNTNNAQWYVVHPITIDYGSTYEDTENGLGTRDIDVINAVPGSRLTELLVQSDQPWLKFRSFLKGGPGEVNPFAQPVREGVVPMLDKGILGTISGVTPMGDQTVLRRDLNFRIICDPNELPLSDGGEVAGIYTGYITFKSPTMDVSPVRLKVTFIYFRAPFEPNVFSDATNYDGEPQLPARGIRIEVRNSNNPIERTYLYMGVGHRATDFVDTLFGETIYSTPLDAFGARWYPMDKSGVDIYPYGLGDLWAGSPTRPQASSRDIRDIYSDTTLIYKCRFNAGSALNYPVVVSWDTDDFSPSSDLFIRDTLAGSRFNVNMRTATSIGGTKYSYTIRDADINAFIIEYTLPKVITYPVINKGWNLLSLPVNPSSSYYKDIYKNALNIPIRFAQNSYQANETSLQPGVGYFIKYSDQIDRTIAGTRIRRIDDQMFPTRLYDGWNTIGALSTPVSTEVVNLIPVGASAPTIEGDIYQYVTDRGYQAVSELSPGIGYWMKIRGQAFLQIRATSQGKSGVNFSAVRDAVTSNSTQVTVRDNSNKNTNLYIAEQGTVAARNVFELPPVPPYELFDVRFSNQSYVEEAASPVINLQGVTFPMTVTVNNSARNYTVVNAVTGTVLGRINANVNNSIEITDARTPSIRLMSEDAVAGGLSVNVTPNPVTSMGLVNFTVPAAGHVTVKLYTMVGEEVATIIDEAKLAGMFSVDLNGTALVPGRYIVKLVNGNNVVTNTVTIVR
;
A
#
# COMPACT_ATOMS: atom_id res chain seq x y z
N MET A 1 14.71 -59.53 -32.66
CA MET A 1 15.00 -58.09 -32.55
C MET A 1 14.16 -57.31 -33.54
N SER A 2 13.92 -56.03 -33.32
CA SER A 2 13.15 -55.16 -34.23
C SER A 2 13.66 -53.73 -34.15
N LEU A 3 13.72 -53.02 -35.29
CA LEU A 3 13.98 -51.58 -35.32
C LEU A 3 12.69 -50.75 -35.18
N THR A 4 11.53 -51.38 -35.44
CA THR A 4 10.22 -50.73 -35.40
C THR A 4 9.50 -50.90 -34.06
N GLY A 5 10.02 -51.76 -33.17
CA GLY A 5 9.42 -52.05 -31.87
C GLY A 5 8.20 -52.98 -31.91
N ALA A 6 7.98 -53.67 -33.03
CA ALA A 6 6.91 -54.65 -33.19
C ALA A 6 7.38 -55.90 -33.96
N ALA A 7 6.62 -57.00 -33.82
CA ALA A 7 6.85 -58.24 -34.57
C ALA A 7 6.37 -58.11 -36.02
N ALA A 8 5.14 -57.62 -36.21
CA ALA A 8 4.55 -57.27 -37.49
C ALA A 8 4.00 -55.83 -37.38
N GLY A 9 4.59 -54.88 -38.11
CA GLY A 9 4.24 -53.46 -38.03
C GLY A 9 5.29 -52.60 -37.30
N TRP A 10 4.83 -51.58 -36.57
CA TRP A 10 5.68 -50.65 -35.82
C TRP A 10 4.97 -50.17 -34.54
N ASN A 11 5.75 -49.62 -33.62
CA ASN A 11 5.25 -48.95 -32.44
C ASN A 11 4.87 -47.49 -32.79
N PRO A 12 3.58 -47.10 -32.77
CA PRO A 12 3.13 -45.76 -33.16
C PRO A 12 3.56 -44.66 -32.17
N ASP A 13 3.95 -45.00 -30.94
CA ASP A 13 4.44 -44.02 -29.96
C ASP A 13 5.83 -43.49 -30.34
N TYR A 14 6.67 -44.36 -30.92
CA TYR A 14 7.98 -44.02 -31.46
C TYR A 14 7.90 -43.50 -32.89
N TYR A 15 7.08 -44.16 -33.72
CA TYR A 15 7.01 -43.92 -35.16
C TYR A 15 5.54 -43.77 -35.58
N PRO A 16 4.91 -42.60 -35.46
CA PRO A 16 3.47 -42.44 -35.75
C PRO A 16 3.06 -42.90 -37.15
N ASP A 17 3.93 -42.68 -38.13
CA ASP A 17 3.77 -43.11 -39.52
C ASP A 17 4.76 -44.22 -39.92
N GLY A 18 5.33 -44.96 -38.96
CA GLY A 18 6.22 -46.10 -39.22
C GLY A 18 7.61 -45.73 -39.79
N ARG A 19 8.01 -44.46 -39.70
CA ARG A 19 9.26 -43.92 -40.25
C ARG A 19 9.95 -43.01 -39.25
N ILE A 20 11.26 -42.86 -39.40
CA ILE A 20 12.05 -41.87 -38.67
C ILE A 20 12.06 -40.59 -39.51
N TRP A 21 11.66 -39.48 -38.91
CA TRP A 21 11.76 -38.15 -39.52
C TRP A 21 12.79 -37.34 -38.75
N ILE A 22 13.78 -36.81 -39.47
CA ILE A 22 14.71 -35.85 -38.89
C ILE A 22 15.08 -34.75 -39.91
N PRO A 23 15.19 -33.48 -39.52
CA PRO A 23 15.79 -32.48 -40.38
C PRO A 23 17.27 -32.75 -40.66
N ARG A 24 17.78 -32.25 -41.78
CA ARG A 24 19.21 -32.16 -42.06
C ARG A 24 19.94 -31.31 -41.01
N SER A 25 21.27 -31.38 -41.03
CA SER A 25 22.11 -30.52 -40.18
C SER A 25 21.83 -29.03 -40.45
N GLY A 26 21.58 -28.30 -39.36
CA GLY A 26 21.09 -26.91 -39.37
C GLY A 26 22.09 -25.91 -38.82
N SER A 27 21.64 -24.65 -38.65
CA SER A 27 22.45 -23.54 -38.14
C SER A 27 23.05 -23.81 -36.74
N ASN A 28 22.34 -24.58 -35.90
CA ASN A 28 22.78 -24.98 -34.55
C ASN A 28 23.73 -26.19 -34.50
N GLY A 29 24.28 -26.63 -35.63
CA GLY A 29 25.27 -27.73 -35.70
C GLY A 29 24.71 -29.08 -36.15
N GLN A 30 25.56 -30.10 -36.01
CA GLN A 30 25.31 -31.46 -36.52
C GLN A 30 24.13 -32.11 -35.79
N ARG A 31 23.22 -32.74 -36.55
CA ARG A 31 22.06 -33.45 -35.99
C ARG A 31 22.44 -34.87 -35.63
N GLN A 32 21.92 -35.36 -34.51
CA GLN A 32 22.10 -36.73 -34.05
C GLN A 32 20.76 -37.45 -33.92
N ILE A 33 20.73 -38.73 -34.30
CA ILE A 33 19.61 -39.63 -34.04
C ILE A 33 20.06 -40.74 -33.10
N LEU A 34 19.17 -41.12 -32.19
CA LEU A 34 19.25 -42.34 -31.41
C LEU A 34 18.22 -43.32 -31.96
N VAL A 35 18.69 -44.37 -32.63
CA VAL A 35 17.81 -45.40 -33.19
C VAL A 35 17.70 -46.54 -32.19
N PRO A 36 16.52 -46.77 -31.58
CA PRO A 36 16.34 -47.89 -30.66
C PRO A 36 16.41 -49.23 -31.39
N VAL A 37 17.15 -50.17 -30.80
CA VAL A 37 17.08 -51.59 -31.16
C VAL A 37 16.22 -52.26 -30.10
N PHE A 38 15.06 -52.77 -30.49
CA PHE A 38 14.14 -53.44 -29.59
C PHE A 38 14.37 -54.96 -29.59
N ILE A 39 14.13 -55.58 -28.43
CA ILE A 39 14.07 -57.02 -28.31
C ILE A 39 12.80 -57.44 -27.58
N LYS A 40 12.25 -58.57 -28.00
CA LYS A 40 11.26 -59.34 -27.25
C LYS A 40 11.98 -60.58 -26.74
N ASN A 41 12.41 -60.57 -25.49
CA ASN A 41 13.20 -61.65 -24.92
C ASN A 41 12.30 -62.64 -24.16
N CYS A 42 11.96 -63.74 -24.83
CA CYS A 42 11.21 -64.85 -24.28
C CYS A 42 12.08 -66.08 -23.98
N TRP A 43 13.40 -65.94 -24.02
CA TRP A 43 14.34 -67.06 -23.90
C TRP A 43 14.22 -67.70 -22.51
N ARG A 44 13.57 -68.87 -22.41
CA ARG A 44 13.27 -69.54 -21.14
C ARG A 44 13.39 -71.04 -21.26
N SER A 45 13.81 -71.69 -20.17
CA SER A 45 13.75 -73.15 -20.05
C SER A 45 12.29 -73.59 -19.94
N THR A 46 11.94 -74.67 -20.62
CA THR A 46 10.64 -75.34 -20.53
C THR A 46 10.79 -76.67 -19.80
N ALA A 47 9.67 -77.34 -19.48
CA ALA A 47 9.71 -78.66 -18.85
C ALA A 47 10.41 -79.74 -19.71
N THR A 48 10.55 -79.49 -21.02
CA THR A 48 11.11 -80.42 -22.00
C THR A 48 12.48 -80.00 -22.54
N HIS A 49 12.96 -78.78 -22.23
CA HIS A 49 14.21 -78.25 -22.78
C HIS A 49 14.83 -77.18 -21.86
N GLU A 50 16.13 -77.34 -21.53
CA GLU A 50 16.89 -76.35 -20.77
C GLU A 50 17.57 -75.36 -21.73
N THR A 51 17.22 -74.07 -21.64
CA THR A 51 17.83 -73.03 -22.47
C THR A 51 18.89 -72.26 -21.71
N PHE A 52 20.03 -72.01 -22.35
CA PHE A 52 21.03 -71.07 -21.82
C PHE A 52 20.58 -69.62 -22.02
N PRO A 53 20.55 -68.79 -20.96
CA PRO A 53 20.27 -67.36 -21.09
C PRO A 53 21.25 -66.64 -22.03
N ILE A 54 20.84 -65.48 -22.56
CA ILE A 54 21.67 -64.70 -23.49
C ILE A 54 22.70 -63.90 -22.67
N PHE A 55 23.98 -64.27 -22.77
CA PHE A 55 25.12 -63.57 -22.15
C PHE A 55 25.94 -62.76 -23.16
N SER A 56 25.87 -63.14 -24.44
CA SER A 56 26.43 -62.38 -25.54
C SER A 56 25.50 -62.35 -26.73
N PHE A 57 25.64 -61.32 -27.57
CA PHE A 57 24.99 -61.27 -28.86
C PHE A 57 25.87 -60.58 -29.88
N LYS A 58 25.68 -60.99 -31.14
CA LYS A 58 26.32 -60.39 -32.30
C LYS A 58 25.25 -60.02 -33.30
N MET A 59 25.34 -58.83 -33.88
CA MET A 59 24.43 -58.40 -34.94
C MET A 59 25.11 -57.51 -35.97
N LYS A 60 24.58 -57.51 -37.20
CA LYS A 60 24.96 -56.58 -38.25
C LYS A 60 23.82 -55.62 -38.52
N LEU A 61 24.15 -54.33 -38.49
CA LEU A 61 23.26 -53.25 -38.87
C LEU A 61 23.86 -52.55 -40.10
N GLN A 62 23.06 -52.37 -41.14
CA GLN A 62 23.46 -51.69 -42.37
C GLN A 62 22.78 -50.33 -42.47
N TYR A 63 23.48 -49.35 -43.02
CA TYR A 63 23.01 -47.97 -43.20
C TYR A 63 23.68 -47.33 -44.43
N ASP A 64 23.16 -46.19 -44.88
CA ASP A 64 23.69 -45.47 -46.03
C ASP A 64 24.77 -44.46 -45.62
N ARG A 65 25.96 -44.58 -46.22
CA ARG A 65 27.10 -43.70 -45.95
C ARG A 65 26.88 -42.24 -46.37
N SER A 66 25.95 -41.98 -47.28
CA SER A 66 25.61 -40.63 -47.74
C SER A 66 24.66 -39.90 -46.79
N ALA A 67 23.94 -40.64 -45.95
CA ALA A 67 22.93 -40.08 -45.06
C ALA A 67 23.35 -40.06 -43.59
N LEU A 68 24.05 -41.11 -43.15
CA LEU A 68 24.36 -41.34 -41.74
C LEU A 68 25.84 -41.67 -41.53
N GLU A 69 26.36 -41.21 -40.40
CA GLU A 69 27.67 -41.59 -39.88
C GLU A 69 27.48 -42.23 -38.50
N PHE A 70 27.96 -43.47 -38.33
CA PHE A 70 27.87 -44.17 -37.05
C PHE A 70 28.81 -43.54 -36.02
N VAL A 71 28.29 -43.28 -34.82
CA VAL A 71 29.05 -42.69 -33.71
C VAL A 71 29.34 -43.72 -32.62
N GLY A 72 28.33 -44.50 -32.23
CA GLY A 72 28.47 -45.44 -31.11
C GLY A 72 27.16 -46.06 -30.66
N VAL A 73 27.23 -46.81 -29.55
CA VAL A 73 26.08 -47.44 -28.89
C VAL A 73 25.84 -46.78 -27.53
N GLU A 74 24.58 -46.48 -27.27
CA GLU A 74 24.12 -45.82 -26.04
C GLU A 74 23.27 -46.76 -25.19
N LYS A 75 23.58 -46.77 -23.89
CA LYS A 75 22.91 -47.63 -22.90
C LYS A 75 21.70 -46.97 -22.22
N ASN A 76 21.47 -45.68 -22.52
CA ASN A 76 20.37 -44.89 -21.99
C ASN A 76 19.62 -44.25 -23.16
N GLY A 77 18.30 -44.30 -23.12
CA GLY A 77 17.46 -43.69 -24.16
C GLY A 77 17.32 -42.18 -24.01
N PRO A 78 16.58 -41.51 -24.91
CA PRO A 78 16.22 -40.09 -24.77
C PRO A 78 15.18 -39.84 -23.66
N ASN A 79 14.38 -40.85 -23.32
CA ASN A 79 13.41 -40.76 -22.24
C ASN A 79 14.11 -40.60 -20.88
N ARG A 80 13.52 -39.79 -20.01
CA ARG A 80 14.01 -39.52 -18.64
C ARG A 80 12.93 -39.90 -17.63
N GLY A 81 13.36 -40.49 -16.52
CA GLY A 81 12.51 -40.73 -15.35
C GLY A 81 12.25 -39.46 -14.56
N LEU A 82 11.66 -39.61 -13.37
CA LEU A 82 11.47 -38.51 -12.42
C LEU A 82 12.81 -37.77 -12.19
N GLN A 83 12.75 -36.44 -12.15
CA GLN A 83 13.90 -35.54 -11.96
C GLN A 83 15.00 -35.62 -13.05
N GLY A 84 14.67 -36.07 -14.26
CA GLY A 84 15.62 -36.05 -15.37
C GLY A 84 16.65 -37.19 -15.33
N THR A 85 16.41 -38.25 -14.54
CA THR A 85 17.29 -39.43 -14.49
C THR A 85 17.23 -40.21 -15.80
N PRO A 86 18.35 -40.56 -16.45
CA PRO A 86 18.34 -41.38 -17.66
C PRO A 86 17.73 -42.77 -17.40
N LEU A 87 16.76 -43.17 -18.23
CA LEU A 87 16.22 -44.53 -18.18
C LEU A 87 17.18 -45.48 -18.90
N ALA A 88 17.68 -46.47 -18.15
CA ALA A 88 18.62 -47.45 -18.66
C ALA A 88 17.92 -48.53 -19.51
N CYS A 89 18.54 -48.91 -20.62
CA CYS A 89 18.04 -49.96 -21.51
C CYS A 89 18.26 -51.37 -20.95
N LEU A 90 17.67 -52.38 -21.59
CA LEU A 90 17.75 -53.79 -21.17
C LEU A 90 19.20 -54.32 -21.13
N ALA A 91 20.04 -53.91 -22.08
CA ALA A 91 21.44 -54.32 -22.18
C ALA A 91 22.42 -53.36 -21.46
N LYS A 92 21.98 -52.67 -20.40
CA LYS A 92 22.83 -51.73 -19.62
C LYS A 92 24.10 -52.35 -19.03
N ASP A 93 24.04 -53.63 -18.67
CA ASP A 93 25.17 -54.38 -18.08
C ASP A 93 26.13 -54.95 -19.15
N PHE A 94 25.80 -54.84 -20.45
CA PHE A 94 26.63 -55.38 -21.55
C PHE A 94 27.72 -54.40 -21.96
N GLU A 95 28.90 -54.92 -22.28
CA GLU A 95 30.00 -54.21 -22.91
C GLU A 95 29.92 -54.36 -24.43
N PHE A 96 30.05 -53.26 -25.16
CA PHE A 96 29.85 -53.21 -26.62
C PHE A 96 31.18 -52.99 -27.34
N THR A 97 31.46 -53.82 -28.35
CA THR A 97 32.53 -53.65 -29.32
C THR A 97 31.92 -53.48 -30.71
N THR A 98 32.45 -52.57 -31.52
CA THR A 98 31.89 -52.29 -32.85
C THR A 98 32.96 -52.29 -33.93
N ASN A 99 32.58 -52.76 -35.13
CA ASN A 99 33.44 -52.77 -36.31
C ASN A 99 32.66 -52.24 -37.52
N ILE A 100 33.19 -51.20 -38.16
CA ILE A 100 32.54 -50.52 -39.29
C ILE A 100 33.26 -50.88 -40.58
N ALA A 101 32.52 -51.26 -41.61
CA ALA A 101 33.06 -51.57 -42.93
C ALA A 101 32.05 -51.22 -44.03
N ASP A 102 32.52 -51.15 -45.27
CA ASP A 102 31.64 -51.04 -46.43
C ASP A 102 30.89 -52.37 -46.65
N ASP A 103 29.65 -52.31 -47.14
CA ASP A 103 28.81 -53.49 -47.35
C ASP A 103 27.97 -53.38 -48.63
N THR A 104 28.30 -54.20 -49.64
CA THR A 104 27.61 -54.24 -50.95
C THR A 104 26.31 -55.06 -50.92
N THR A 105 26.00 -55.72 -49.80
CA THR A 105 24.73 -56.43 -49.57
C THR A 105 23.63 -55.50 -49.06
N TYR A 106 23.93 -54.23 -48.79
CA TYR A 106 22.94 -53.23 -48.39
C TYR A 106 21.78 -53.15 -49.39
N GLN A 107 20.54 -53.12 -48.89
CA GLN A 107 19.29 -53.13 -49.67
C GLN A 107 19.09 -54.32 -50.64
N SER A 108 19.93 -55.37 -50.61
CA SER A 108 19.71 -56.56 -51.46
C SER A 108 18.40 -57.27 -51.13
N VAL A 109 17.96 -57.19 -49.86
CA VAL A 109 16.73 -57.79 -49.34
C VAL A 109 15.44 -57.25 -49.97
N ILE A 110 15.52 -56.05 -50.57
CA ILE A 110 14.42 -55.42 -51.31
C ILE A 110 14.71 -55.29 -52.81
N ASN A 111 15.75 -55.98 -53.31
CA ASN A 111 16.17 -55.92 -54.72
C ASN A 111 16.40 -54.49 -55.24
N ALA A 112 16.96 -53.61 -54.41
CA ALA A 112 17.23 -52.23 -54.81
C ALA A 112 18.28 -52.13 -55.94
N PRO A 113 18.24 -51.06 -56.77
CA PRO A 113 19.24 -50.82 -57.81
C PRO A 113 20.67 -50.80 -57.28
N GLU A 114 21.63 -51.25 -58.09
CA GLU A 114 23.05 -51.34 -57.70
C GLU A 114 23.62 -50.01 -57.19
N ALA A 115 23.20 -48.88 -57.78
CA ALA A 115 23.58 -47.54 -57.36
C ALA A 115 23.23 -47.23 -55.88
N ASN A 116 22.13 -47.79 -55.35
CA ASN A 116 21.79 -47.64 -53.93
C ASN A 116 22.62 -48.56 -53.06
N ARG A 117 22.88 -49.79 -53.53
CA ARG A 117 23.58 -50.85 -52.80
C ARG A 117 25.04 -50.49 -52.51
N ILE A 118 25.74 -49.86 -53.47
CA ILE A 118 27.16 -49.46 -53.31
C ILE A 118 27.39 -48.42 -52.21
N ARG A 119 26.35 -47.71 -51.77
CA ARG A 119 26.43 -46.70 -50.70
C ARG A 119 26.36 -47.32 -49.31
N GLY A 120 26.05 -48.61 -49.23
CA GLY A 120 25.95 -49.36 -47.98
C GLY A 120 27.22 -49.34 -47.15
N LYS A 121 27.04 -49.12 -45.86
CA LYS A 121 27.98 -49.44 -44.78
C LYS A 121 27.32 -50.38 -43.81
N ARG A 122 28.13 -51.15 -43.10
CA ARG A 122 27.71 -51.99 -41.98
C ARG A 122 28.44 -51.61 -40.72
N VAL A 123 27.76 -51.75 -39.59
CA VAL A 123 28.36 -51.85 -38.26
C VAL A 123 28.06 -53.26 -37.73
N LEU A 124 29.10 -54.02 -37.41
CA LEU A 124 28.99 -55.19 -36.56
C LEU A 124 29.04 -54.74 -35.11
N ILE A 125 28.06 -55.18 -34.33
CA ILE A 125 27.97 -54.91 -32.91
C ILE A 125 28.08 -56.26 -32.20
N ASP A 126 29.19 -56.44 -31.48
CA ASP A 126 29.46 -57.58 -30.61
C ASP A 126 29.30 -57.11 -29.15
N ALA A 127 28.52 -57.83 -28.35
CA ALA A 127 28.29 -57.44 -26.96
C ALA A 127 28.34 -58.64 -26.02
N ILE A 128 28.95 -58.45 -24.83
CA ILE A 128 29.13 -59.48 -23.80
C ILE A 128 28.78 -58.95 -22.41
N SER A 129 28.29 -59.81 -21.53
CA SER A 129 27.94 -59.48 -20.15
C SER A 129 28.13 -60.68 -19.22
N ALA A 130 28.52 -60.42 -17.97
CA ALA A 130 28.51 -61.43 -16.91
C ALA A 130 27.09 -61.71 -16.37
N LYS A 131 26.13 -60.81 -16.62
CA LYS A 131 24.71 -60.97 -16.27
C LYS A 131 23.90 -61.32 -17.52
N PRO A 132 22.93 -62.24 -17.42
CA PRO A 132 22.09 -62.59 -18.56
C PRO A 132 21.18 -61.41 -18.94
N LEU A 133 20.85 -61.31 -20.23
CA LEU A 133 19.87 -60.34 -20.72
C LEU A 133 18.50 -60.63 -20.08
N PRO A 134 17.87 -59.67 -19.37
CA PRO A 134 16.59 -59.91 -18.73
C PRO A 134 15.48 -60.25 -19.73
N GLN A 135 14.50 -61.05 -19.30
CA GLN A 135 13.29 -61.33 -20.08
C GLN A 135 12.39 -60.09 -20.13
N THR A 136 11.64 -59.94 -21.23
CA THR A 136 10.76 -58.78 -21.45
C THR A 136 9.33 -59.06 -20.98
N GLY A 137 8.72 -58.13 -20.26
CA GLY A 137 7.33 -58.25 -19.79
C GLY A 137 7.13 -59.27 -18.68
N ASN A 138 5.88 -59.70 -18.50
CA ASN A 138 5.53 -60.72 -17.50
C ASN A 138 5.95 -62.11 -18.00
N VAL A 139 6.76 -62.79 -17.20
CA VAL A 139 7.31 -64.11 -17.53
C VAL A 139 6.25 -65.23 -17.59
N ASN A 140 5.05 -64.97 -17.07
CA ASN A 140 3.92 -65.91 -17.11
C ASN A 140 3.12 -65.81 -18.42
N ASP A 141 3.23 -64.69 -19.15
CA ASP A 141 2.46 -64.50 -20.37
C ASP A 141 3.09 -65.28 -21.54
N PRO A 142 2.28 -65.77 -22.50
CA PRO A 142 2.76 -66.31 -23.77
C PRO A 142 3.70 -65.34 -24.47
N CYS A 143 4.73 -65.87 -25.17
CA CYS A 143 5.76 -65.02 -25.80
C CYS A 143 5.18 -63.99 -26.79
N ASP A 144 4.07 -64.30 -27.46
CA ASP A 144 3.44 -63.38 -28.42
C ASP A 144 2.74 -62.19 -27.77
N GLN A 145 2.41 -62.28 -26.48
CA GLN A 145 1.79 -61.20 -25.72
C GLN A 145 2.81 -60.33 -24.99
N ARG A 146 4.10 -60.70 -25.01
CA ARG A 146 5.16 -59.92 -24.34
C ARG A 146 5.56 -58.70 -25.18
N PRO A 147 5.84 -57.55 -24.53
CA PRO A 147 6.20 -56.34 -25.25
C PRO A 147 7.63 -56.40 -25.79
N PHE A 148 7.87 -55.67 -26.87
CA PHE A 148 9.22 -55.29 -27.27
C PHE A 148 9.73 -54.17 -26.35
N VAL A 149 10.96 -54.30 -25.87
CA VAL A 149 11.61 -53.34 -24.97
C VAL A 149 12.93 -52.88 -25.58
N GLU A 150 13.32 -51.65 -25.29
CA GLU A 150 14.56 -51.03 -25.76
C GLU A 150 15.78 -51.79 -25.22
N MET A 151 16.50 -52.44 -26.11
CA MET A 151 17.68 -53.21 -25.77
C MET A 151 18.89 -52.30 -25.59
N PHE A 152 19.12 -51.41 -26.56
CA PHE A 152 20.09 -50.32 -26.57
C PHE A 152 19.76 -49.36 -27.72
N TYR A 153 20.46 -48.22 -27.80
CA TYR A 153 20.31 -47.26 -28.88
C TYR A 153 21.57 -47.19 -29.73
N VAL A 154 21.41 -47.07 -31.04
CA VAL A 154 22.52 -46.78 -31.96
C VAL A 154 22.52 -45.29 -32.27
N ARG A 155 23.65 -44.62 -32.02
CA ARG A 155 23.82 -43.19 -32.28
C ARG A 155 24.41 -42.98 -33.66
N PHE A 156 23.73 -42.16 -34.47
CA PHE A 156 24.24 -41.67 -35.74
C PHE A 156 24.26 -40.15 -35.78
N ASN A 157 25.26 -39.60 -36.46
CA ASN A 157 25.23 -38.24 -36.98
C ASN A 157 24.49 -38.23 -38.33
N VAL A 158 23.66 -37.22 -38.58
CA VAL A 158 22.97 -37.02 -39.85
C VAL A 158 23.79 -36.10 -40.75
N ILE A 159 24.28 -36.67 -41.85
CA ILE A 159 25.13 -36.00 -42.85
C ILE A 159 24.44 -35.89 -44.23
N ALA A 160 23.20 -36.39 -44.34
CA ALA A 160 22.40 -36.28 -45.56
C ALA A 160 22.29 -34.84 -46.06
N ASN A 161 22.30 -34.69 -47.38
CA ASN A 161 22.11 -33.42 -48.08
C ASN A 161 20.97 -33.56 -49.09
N PRO A 162 19.70 -33.50 -48.66
CA PRO A 162 18.56 -33.76 -49.53
C PRO A 162 18.50 -32.89 -50.79
N ALA A 163 18.90 -31.62 -50.69
CA ALA A 163 18.96 -30.69 -51.83
C ALA A 163 19.99 -31.08 -52.91
N GLY A 164 21.11 -31.71 -52.54
CA GLY A 164 22.20 -32.09 -53.45
C GLY A 164 22.22 -33.56 -53.86
N ASP A 165 21.73 -34.45 -52.99
CA ASP A 165 21.57 -35.89 -53.22
C ASP A 165 20.21 -36.33 -52.66
N PRO A 166 19.13 -36.26 -53.46
CA PRO A 166 17.78 -36.62 -53.02
C PRO A 166 17.67 -38.07 -52.54
N VAL A 167 18.57 -38.95 -52.99
CA VAL A 167 18.57 -40.36 -52.63
C VAL A 167 19.24 -40.59 -51.26
N SER A 168 19.95 -39.59 -50.72
CA SER A 168 20.39 -39.56 -49.31
C SER A 168 19.27 -39.15 -48.34
N ALA A 169 18.19 -38.55 -48.85
CA ALA A 169 17.06 -38.05 -48.06
C ALA A 169 16.07 -39.15 -47.64
N LEU A 170 16.04 -40.28 -48.36
CA LEU A 170 15.13 -41.39 -48.09
C LEU A 170 15.91 -42.70 -48.13
N THR A 171 16.20 -43.27 -46.96
CA THR A 171 17.10 -44.43 -46.88
C THR A 171 16.73 -45.35 -45.72
N PRO A 172 16.82 -46.70 -45.88
CA PRO A 172 16.54 -47.64 -44.81
C PRO A 172 17.76 -47.90 -43.92
N ILE A 173 17.51 -48.10 -42.64
CA ILE A 173 18.42 -48.77 -41.71
C ILE A 173 17.96 -50.23 -41.63
N ILE A 174 18.89 -51.17 -41.78
CA ILE A 174 18.58 -52.60 -41.95
C ILE A 174 19.30 -53.42 -40.89
N LEU A 175 18.55 -54.11 -40.06
CA LEU A 175 19.04 -55.18 -39.20
C LEU A 175 18.96 -56.50 -39.97
N THR A 176 20.08 -57.21 -40.11
CA THR A 176 20.13 -58.49 -40.83
C THR A 176 20.29 -59.68 -39.88
N ASN A 177 19.78 -60.84 -40.28
CA ASN A 177 19.90 -62.10 -39.51
C ASN A 177 21.06 -62.99 -39.97
N ASP A 178 21.79 -62.62 -41.02
CA ASP A 178 22.91 -63.40 -41.55
C ASP A 178 24.08 -63.53 -40.56
N THR A 179 24.29 -62.53 -39.72
CA THR A 179 25.28 -62.54 -38.63
C THR A 179 24.64 -62.27 -37.26
N LEU A 180 23.39 -62.69 -37.06
CA LEU A 180 22.70 -62.58 -35.78
C LEU A 180 22.97 -63.83 -34.93
N TYR A 181 23.71 -63.65 -33.83
CA TYR A 181 24.00 -64.72 -32.88
C TYR A 181 23.57 -64.32 -31.48
N TYR A 182 23.04 -65.29 -30.73
CA TYR A 182 22.90 -65.20 -29.28
C TYR A 182 23.78 -66.29 -28.66
N ASN A 183 24.76 -65.88 -27.86
CA ASN A 183 25.86 -66.77 -27.49
C ASN A 183 26.48 -67.38 -28.76
N ASP A 184 26.57 -68.71 -28.86
CA ASP A 184 27.05 -69.42 -30.05
C ASP A 184 25.93 -69.81 -31.04
N PHE A 185 24.66 -69.54 -30.70
CA PHE A 185 23.50 -69.95 -31.49
C PHE A 185 23.20 -68.97 -32.63
N GLN A 186 23.09 -69.48 -33.86
CA GLN A 186 22.77 -68.66 -35.03
C GLN A 186 21.25 -68.48 -35.21
N VAL A 187 20.76 -67.30 -34.86
CA VAL A 187 19.33 -66.99 -34.88
C VAL A 187 18.79 -67.01 -36.31
N GLY A 188 17.73 -67.79 -36.53
CA GLY A 188 17.05 -67.87 -37.82
C GLY A 188 17.69 -68.83 -38.83
N LYS A 189 18.72 -69.58 -38.43
CA LYS A 189 19.28 -70.69 -39.23
C LYS A 189 19.29 -72.01 -38.47
N GLU A 190 19.55 -71.94 -37.17
CA GLU A 190 19.48 -73.09 -36.28
C GLU A 190 18.12 -73.12 -35.60
N LEU A 191 17.65 -74.33 -35.24
CA LEU A 191 16.42 -74.50 -34.46
C LEU A 191 16.73 -74.31 -32.98
N PRO A 192 16.13 -73.30 -32.31
CA PRO A 192 16.39 -73.06 -30.90
C PRO A 192 15.76 -74.13 -30.01
N PHE A 193 14.68 -74.77 -30.47
CA PHE A 193 13.98 -75.85 -29.79
C PHE A 193 13.70 -77.02 -30.75
N PRO A 194 13.70 -78.29 -30.27
CA PRO A 194 13.52 -79.47 -31.14
C PRO A 194 12.22 -79.51 -31.94
N ASP A 195 11.15 -78.89 -31.45
CA ASP A 195 9.79 -78.92 -32.04
C ASP A 195 9.44 -77.64 -32.82
N ASP A 196 10.38 -76.70 -32.97
CA ASP A 196 10.13 -75.45 -33.68
C ASP A 196 10.07 -75.68 -35.21
N PRO A 197 9.21 -74.93 -35.93
CA PRO A 197 9.18 -74.96 -37.37
C PRO A 197 10.51 -74.46 -37.97
N GLN A 198 10.85 -74.95 -39.17
CA GLN A 198 12.03 -74.47 -39.89
C GLN A 198 12.01 -72.93 -40.00
N PRO A 199 13.10 -72.24 -39.64
CA PRO A 199 13.14 -70.79 -39.65
C PRO A 199 12.92 -70.23 -41.06
N GLY A 200 12.01 -69.25 -41.18
CA GLY A 200 11.82 -68.50 -42.43
C GLY A 200 12.96 -67.52 -42.72
N LEU A 201 12.95 -66.93 -43.93
CA LEU A 201 14.01 -66.01 -44.41
C LEU A 201 14.31 -64.84 -43.46
N TYR A 202 13.28 -64.33 -42.77
CA TYR A 202 13.38 -63.19 -41.84
C TYR A 202 13.27 -63.61 -40.36
N ALA A 203 13.46 -64.89 -40.05
CA ALA A 203 13.38 -65.38 -38.69
C ALA A 203 14.37 -64.62 -37.78
N GLY A 204 13.90 -64.30 -36.57
CA GLY A 204 14.63 -63.49 -35.59
C GLY A 204 14.45 -61.97 -35.74
N LEU A 205 13.85 -61.49 -36.84
CA LEU A 205 13.60 -60.09 -37.12
C LEU A 205 12.11 -59.76 -37.05
N GLY A 206 11.77 -58.67 -36.38
CA GLY A 206 10.43 -58.07 -36.40
C GLY A 206 10.42 -56.79 -37.23
N GLY A 207 9.27 -56.43 -37.76
CA GLY A 207 9.11 -55.16 -38.47
C GLY A 207 7.94 -55.12 -39.42
N VAL A 208 7.96 -54.12 -40.29
CA VAL A 208 7.01 -53.98 -41.38
C VAL A 208 7.41 -54.90 -42.52
N ASP A 209 6.45 -55.68 -43.03
CA ASP A 209 6.53 -56.27 -44.36
C ASP A 209 5.39 -55.70 -45.19
N ASN A 210 5.72 -54.91 -46.22
CA ASN A 210 4.74 -54.27 -47.10
C ASN A 210 4.59 -54.96 -48.45
N PHE A 211 5.19 -56.15 -48.59
CA PHE A 211 4.94 -57.02 -49.74
C PHE A 211 3.70 -57.88 -49.49
N TYR A 212 2.95 -58.14 -50.54
CA TYR A 212 1.81 -59.05 -50.51
C TYR A 212 1.71 -59.80 -51.83
N ILE A 213 1.16 -61.00 -51.81
CA ILE A 213 0.89 -61.76 -53.02
C ILE A 213 -0.50 -61.35 -53.52
N ASP A 214 -0.60 -60.89 -54.77
CA ASP A 214 -1.87 -60.55 -55.40
C ASP A 214 -2.64 -61.79 -55.88
N GLY A 215 -3.84 -61.57 -56.42
CA GLY A 215 -4.69 -62.66 -56.94
C GLY A 215 -4.09 -63.43 -58.13
N ASN A 216 -3.00 -62.93 -58.73
CA ASN A 216 -2.27 -63.58 -59.82
C ASN A 216 -1.00 -64.28 -59.32
N ASN A 217 -0.83 -64.42 -58.01
CA ASN A 217 0.33 -65.03 -57.37
C ASN A 217 1.64 -64.27 -57.63
N ILE A 218 1.56 -62.97 -57.91
CA ILE A 218 2.69 -62.05 -58.10
C ILE A 218 2.88 -61.25 -56.82
N GLU A 219 4.14 -61.10 -56.40
CA GLU A 219 4.47 -60.26 -55.24
C GLU A 219 4.38 -58.78 -55.62
N GLN A 220 3.45 -58.08 -54.97
CA GLN A 220 3.19 -56.65 -55.10
C GLN A 220 3.64 -55.93 -53.83
N ASN A 221 3.76 -54.59 -53.90
CA ASN A 221 4.11 -53.77 -52.75
C ASN A 221 3.04 -52.71 -52.45
N ARG A 222 2.76 -52.47 -51.17
CA ARG A 222 1.75 -51.51 -50.70
C ARG A 222 2.23 -50.05 -50.71
N ASP A 223 3.53 -49.81 -50.68
CA ASP A 223 4.13 -48.47 -50.57
C ASP A 223 5.33 -48.33 -51.52
N VAL A 224 5.06 -48.01 -52.79
CA VAL A 224 6.09 -47.76 -53.81
C VAL A 224 6.52 -46.29 -53.72
N PRO A 225 7.82 -45.95 -53.55
CA PRO A 225 9.04 -46.78 -53.70
C PRO A 225 9.66 -47.31 -52.39
N ARG A 226 8.96 -47.28 -51.26
CA ARG A 226 9.47 -47.56 -49.91
C ARG A 226 9.32 -49.04 -49.53
N TYR A 227 10.02 -49.90 -50.26
CA TYR A 227 10.04 -51.35 -50.00
C TYR A 227 10.57 -51.65 -48.58
N SER A 228 9.82 -52.42 -47.79
CA SER A 228 10.13 -52.73 -46.40
C SER A 228 9.96 -54.22 -46.13
N ARG A 229 10.97 -54.82 -45.48
CA ARG A 229 10.96 -56.20 -44.98
C ARG A 229 11.24 -56.18 -43.46
N PRO A 230 10.91 -57.25 -42.72
CA PRO A 230 11.21 -57.32 -41.29
C PRO A 230 12.71 -57.08 -41.01
N GLY A 231 13.00 -56.28 -39.98
CA GLY A 231 14.35 -55.79 -39.68
C GLY A 231 14.71 -54.44 -40.30
N MET A 232 13.86 -53.86 -41.15
CA MET A 232 14.09 -52.54 -41.76
C MET A 232 13.30 -51.43 -41.08
N ILE A 233 13.86 -50.21 -41.07
CA ILE A 233 13.12 -48.97 -40.79
C ILE A 233 13.60 -47.86 -41.74
N TRP A 234 12.67 -47.09 -42.29
CA TRP A 234 13.00 -45.99 -43.18
C TRP A 234 13.32 -44.71 -42.41
N LEU A 235 14.41 -44.07 -42.77
CA LEU A 235 14.78 -42.73 -42.38
C LEU A 235 14.43 -41.76 -43.51
N GLN A 236 13.72 -40.70 -43.15
CA GLN A 236 13.40 -39.58 -44.02
C GLN A 236 14.05 -38.32 -43.46
N VAL A 237 15.00 -37.77 -44.21
CA VAL A 237 15.69 -36.52 -43.88
C VAL A 237 15.05 -35.36 -44.65
N THR A 238 14.59 -34.34 -43.93
CA THR A 238 13.94 -33.16 -44.52
C THR A 238 14.90 -32.00 -44.68
N ASP A 239 14.74 -31.20 -45.73
CA ASP A 239 15.42 -29.90 -45.86
C ASP A 239 14.83 -28.85 -44.91
N GLU A 240 13.56 -29.02 -44.54
CA GLU A 240 12.82 -28.16 -43.63
C GLU A 240 13.23 -28.41 -42.18
N ILE A 241 13.78 -27.39 -41.52
CA ILE A 241 14.18 -27.44 -40.12
C ILE A 241 13.05 -26.86 -39.26
N PRO A 242 12.51 -27.60 -38.28
CA PRO A 242 11.39 -27.15 -37.48
C PRO A 242 11.74 -25.89 -36.68
N ARG A 243 10.78 -24.96 -36.59
CA ARG A 243 10.86 -23.74 -35.77
C ARG A 243 9.65 -23.66 -34.87
N LEU A 244 9.89 -23.38 -33.59
CA LEU A 244 8.82 -23.15 -32.63
C LEU A 244 8.21 -21.78 -32.85
N SER A 245 6.89 -21.71 -32.75
CA SER A 245 6.15 -20.46 -32.69
C SER A 245 5.00 -20.60 -31.70
N PHE A 246 4.46 -19.46 -31.29
CA PHE A 246 3.31 -19.39 -30.42
C PHE A 246 2.17 -18.69 -31.16
N THR A 247 0.98 -19.25 -31.08
CA THR A 247 -0.22 -18.65 -31.66
C THR A 247 -1.31 -18.54 -30.61
N ASN A 248 -2.22 -17.59 -30.83
CA ASN A 248 -3.35 -17.41 -29.96
C ASN A 248 -4.46 -18.38 -30.36
N ILE A 249 -5.17 -18.89 -29.36
CA ILE A 249 -6.51 -19.45 -29.54
C ILE A 249 -7.40 -18.28 -30.00
N PRO A 250 -8.25 -18.43 -31.04
CA PRO A 250 -8.81 -17.29 -31.74
C PRO A 250 -9.64 -16.42 -30.78
N VAL A 251 -9.17 -15.20 -30.56
CA VAL A 251 -9.96 -14.13 -29.97
C VAL A 251 -9.96 -12.99 -30.97
N SER A 252 -11.15 -12.50 -31.30
CA SER A 252 -11.45 -11.54 -32.37
C SER A 252 -10.82 -10.15 -32.22
N ASN A 253 -10.08 -9.89 -31.13
CA ASN A 253 -9.55 -8.58 -30.78
C ASN A 253 -8.01 -8.52 -30.90
N ARG A 254 -7.48 -7.56 -31.69
CA ARG A 254 -6.03 -7.32 -31.82
C ARG A 254 -5.36 -6.90 -30.51
N GLN A 255 -6.11 -6.32 -29.56
CA GLN A 255 -5.61 -6.00 -28.22
C GLN A 255 -5.37 -7.26 -27.36
N GLN A 256 -5.86 -8.42 -27.77
CA GLN A 256 -5.63 -9.70 -27.07
C GLN A 256 -4.51 -10.50 -27.74
N ARG A 257 -3.57 -9.85 -28.45
CA ARG A 257 -2.38 -10.52 -29.01
C ARG A 257 -1.57 -11.10 -27.85
N ILE A 258 -1.49 -12.43 -27.76
CA ILE A 258 -1.04 -13.09 -26.53
C ILE A 258 0.49 -13.16 -26.45
N VAL A 259 1.19 -13.29 -27.58
CA VAL A 259 2.66 -13.41 -27.60
C VAL A 259 3.23 -12.73 -28.85
N ASP A 260 4.32 -11.97 -28.71
CA ASP A 260 5.13 -11.47 -29.85
C ASP A 260 6.60 -11.88 -29.68
N SER A 261 7.30 -12.02 -30.81
CA SER A 261 8.74 -12.22 -30.79
C SER A 261 9.46 -10.90 -30.54
N VAL A 262 10.59 -10.96 -29.84
CA VAL A 262 11.46 -9.79 -29.68
C VAL A 262 12.28 -9.62 -30.96
N ASP A 263 12.07 -8.50 -31.65
CA ASP A 263 12.85 -8.10 -32.83
C ASP A 263 14.36 -8.19 -32.54
N ASN A 264 15.12 -8.74 -33.49
CA ASN A 264 16.58 -9.02 -33.42
C ASN A 264 17.00 -10.28 -32.65
N THR A 265 16.07 -11.08 -32.10
CA THR A 265 16.42 -12.36 -31.44
C THR A 265 16.28 -13.59 -32.33
N ASN A 266 15.95 -13.42 -33.62
CA ASN A 266 15.67 -14.51 -34.56
C ASN A 266 14.67 -15.54 -33.98
N ASN A 267 13.59 -15.07 -33.34
CA ASN A 267 12.58 -15.90 -32.68
C ASN A 267 13.07 -16.74 -31.49
N ALA A 268 14.23 -16.42 -30.90
CA ALA A 268 14.71 -17.06 -29.68
C ALA A 268 14.01 -16.57 -28.41
N GLN A 269 13.49 -15.35 -28.42
CA GLN A 269 12.77 -14.77 -27.28
C GLN A 269 11.38 -14.29 -27.67
N TRP A 270 10.44 -14.59 -26.79
CA TRP A 270 9.03 -14.26 -26.88
C TRP A 270 8.56 -13.72 -25.53
N TYR A 271 7.52 -12.89 -25.52
CA TYR A 271 6.94 -12.40 -24.27
C TYR A 271 5.43 -12.35 -24.35
N VAL A 272 4.78 -12.58 -23.21
CA VAL A 272 3.34 -12.37 -23.09
C VAL A 272 3.08 -10.87 -23.06
N VAL A 273 2.33 -10.35 -24.04
CA VAL A 273 2.15 -8.90 -24.24
C VAL A 273 1.38 -8.25 -23.09
N HIS A 274 0.30 -8.90 -22.65
CA HIS A 274 -0.47 -8.46 -21.50
C HIS A 274 -0.09 -9.30 -20.28
N PRO A 275 0.31 -8.68 -19.16
CA PRO A 275 0.66 -9.42 -17.97
C PRO A 275 -0.50 -10.29 -17.49
N ILE A 276 -0.17 -11.39 -16.83
CA ILE A 276 -1.14 -12.17 -16.06
C ILE A 276 -1.31 -11.44 -14.73
N THR A 277 -2.53 -11.23 -14.27
CA THR A 277 -2.81 -10.38 -13.10
C THR A 277 -3.78 -11.06 -12.15
N ILE A 278 -3.59 -10.90 -10.84
CA ILE A 278 -4.54 -11.35 -9.79
C ILE A 278 -4.61 -10.27 -8.69
N ASP A 279 -5.76 -10.12 -8.04
CA ASP A 279 -5.93 -9.27 -6.84
C ASP A 279 -5.47 -9.97 -5.55
N TYR A 280 -4.72 -9.26 -4.72
CA TYR A 280 -4.38 -9.73 -3.38
C TYR A 280 -5.64 -10.02 -2.54
N GLY A 281 -5.73 -11.24 -2.01
CA GLY A 281 -6.83 -11.65 -1.12
C GLY A 281 -8.15 -11.99 -1.83
N SER A 282 -8.21 -12.01 -3.16
CA SER A 282 -9.43 -12.46 -3.86
C SER A 282 -9.56 -13.98 -3.79
N THR A 283 -10.52 -14.47 -3.00
CA THR A 283 -11.01 -15.87 -3.08
C THR A 283 -12.06 -16.06 -4.18
N TYR A 284 -12.36 -15.00 -4.94
CA TYR A 284 -13.52 -14.90 -5.82
C TYR A 284 -13.15 -14.95 -7.30
N GLU A 285 -13.72 -15.95 -7.98
CA GLU A 285 -14.06 -16.07 -9.41
C GLU A 285 -12.98 -15.93 -10.47
N ASP A 286 -11.80 -15.38 -10.19
CA ASP A 286 -10.76 -15.26 -11.21
C ASP A 286 -10.00 -16.59 -11.31
N THR A 287 -10.59 -17.48 -12.11
CA THR A 287 -10.07 -18.78 -12.53
C THR A 287 -9.97 -19.85 -11.43
N GLU A 288 -10.19 -21.10 -11.85
CA GLU A 288 -10.20 -22.32 -11.03
C GLU A 288 -9.13 -22.28 -9.90
N ASN A 289 -9.55 -22.01 -8.66
CA ASN A 289 -8.71 -21.95 -7.43
C ASN A 289 -7.82 -20.70 -7.22
N GLY A 290 -8.11 -19.53 -7.80
CA GLY A 290 -7.38 -18.28 -7.50
C GLY A 290 -5.96 -18.24 -8.10
N LEU A 291 -5.76 -18.91 -9.23
CA LEU A 291 -4.50 -19.01 -9.96
C LEU A 291 -4.56 -18.18 -11.23
N GLY A 292 -3.58 -17.34 -11.53
CA GLY A 292 -3.58 -16.52 -12.74
C GLY A 292 -3.29 -17.40 -13.94
N THR A 293 -4.18 -17.48 -14.94
CA THR A 293 -3.97 -18.39 -16.08
C THR A 293 -3.99 -17.70 -17.44
N ARG A 294 -3.24 -18.25 -18.39
CA ARG A 294 -3.25 -17.80 -19.79
C ARG A 294 -3.08 -18.99 -20.73
N ASP A 295 -3.98 -19.11 -21.70
CA ASP A 295 -3.92 -20.17 -22.70
C ASP A 295 -3.24 -19.70 -23.99
N ILE A 296 -2.36 -20.53 -24.55
CA ILE A 296 -1.63 -20.34 -25.80
C ILE A 296 -1.57 -21.67 -26.58
N ASP A 297 -1.33 -21.59 -27.89
CA ASP A 297 -0.99 -22.75 -28.70
C ASP A 297 0.50 -22.74 -29.03
N VAL A 298 1.19 -23.84 -28.72
CA VAL A 298 2.61 -24.05 -29.05
C VAL A 298 2.66 -24.86 -30.34
N ILE A 299 3.21 -24.26 -31.39
CA ILE A 299 3.16 -24.81 -32.74
C ILE A 299 4.55 -25.04 -33.32
N ASN A 300 4.64 -26.01 -34.23
CA ASN A 300 5.70 -26.03 -35.23
C ASN A 300 5.26 -25.15 -36.40
N ALA A 301 6.03 -24.09 -36.69
CA ALA A 301 5.70 -23.09 -37.70
C ALA A 301 6.08 -23.52 -39.12
N VAL A 302 6.88 -24.57 -39.29
CA VAL A 302 7.43 -24.97 -40.59
C VAL A 302 6.70 -26.21 -41.11
N PRO A 303 5.88 -26.10 -42.16
CA PRO A 303 5.22 -27.25 -42.79
C PRO A 303 6.23 -28.29 -43.31
N GLY A 304 5.85 -29.57 -43.31
CA GLY A 304 6.70 -30.67 -43.76
C GLY A 304 7.82 -31.04 -42.78
N SER A 305 7.78 -30.54 -41.54
CA SER A 305 8.80 -30.80 -40.53
C SER A 305 8.23 -31.38 -39.24
N ARG A 306 9.09 -32.08 -38.49
CA ARG A 306 8.77 -32.68 -37.19
C ARG A 306 9.79 -32.24 -36.15
N LEU A 307 9.29 -31.66 -35.07
CA LEU A 307 10.07 -31.40 -33.87
C LEU A 307 9.93 -32.61 -32.94
N THR A 308 11.03 -33.10 -32.40
CA THR A 308 11.08 -34.22 -31.44
C THR A 308 11.71 -33.77 -30.13
N GLU A 309 11.35 -34.45 -29.03
CA GLU A 309 11.95 -34.26 -27.71
C GLU A 309 11.92 -32.79 -27.22
N LEU A 310 10.75 -32.15 -27.26
CA LEU A 310 10.59 -30.78 -26.76
C LEU A 310 10.57 -30.80 -25.23
N LEU A 311 11.70 -30.45 -24.62
CA LEU A 311 11.79 -30.20 -23.19
C LEU A 311 11.26 -28.80 -22.88
N VAL A 312 10.30 -28.72 -21.96
CA VAL A 312 9.72 -27.47 -21.45
C VAL A 312 10.07 -27.33 -19.98
N GLN A 313 10.65 -26.20 -19.57
CA GLN A 313 11.10 -25.96 -18.20
C GLN A 313 10.74 -24.54 -17.74
N SER A 314 10.22 -24.41 -16.52
CA SER A 314 9.99 -23.14 -15.83
C SER A 314 11.09 -22.85 -14.81
N ASP A 315 11.59 -21.63 -14.81
CA ASP A 315 12.66 -21.16 -13.91
C ASP A 315 12.15 -20.73 -12.51
N GLN A 316 10.86 -20.46 -12.35
CA GLN A 316 10.25 -20.00 -11.10
C GLN A 316 9.33 -21.04 -10.47
N PRO A 317 9.22 -21.14 -9.13
CA PRO A 317 8.25 -22.01 -8.44
C PRO A 317 6.79 -21.65 -8.76
N TRP A 318 6.45 -20.35 -8.60
CA TRP A 318 5.11 -19.81 -8.87
C TRP A 318 4.67 -19.91 -10.33
N LEU A 319 5.59 -20.14 -11.27
CA LEU A 319 5.27 -20.26 -12.70
C LEU A 319 5.18 -21.74 -13.10
N LYS A 320 3.96 -22.22 -13.31
CA LYS A 320 3.64 -23.59 -13.71
C LYS A 320 2.98 -23.59 -15.09
N PHE A 321 2.87 -24.77 -15.68
CA PHE A 321 2.13 -24.95 -16.92
C PHE A 321 1.44 -26.31 -16.99
N ARG A 322 0.37 -26.40 -17.78
CA ARG A 322 -0.28 -27.68 -18.12
C ARG A 322 -0.66 -27.73 -19.60
N SER A 323 -0.79 -28.92 -20.17
CA SER A 323 -1.44 -29.13 -21.45
C SER A 323 -2.91 -29.51 -21.24
N PHE A 324 -3.75 -29.26 -22.23
CA PHE A 324 -5.17 -29.60 -22.15
C PHE A 324 -5.75 -29.97 -23.52
N LEU A 325 -6.92 -30.61 -23.50
CA LEU A 325 -7.65 -31.02 -24.70
C LEU A 325 -8.80 -30.04 -24.94
N LYS A 326 -8.98 -29.61 -26.19
CA LYS A 326 -10.11 -28.78 -26.66
C LYS A 326 -11.22 -29.63 -27.30
N GLY A 327 -10.93 -30.89 -27.63
CA GLY A 327 -11.85 -31.80 -28.27
C GLY A 327 -11.57 -31.89 -29.78
N GLY A 328 -11.04 -33.04 -30.21
CA GLY A 328 -10.75 -33.33 -31.60
C GLY A 328 -9.75 -34.49 -31.75
N PRO A 329 -9.72 -35.17 -32.91
CA PRO A 329 -8.73 -36.20 -33.18
C PRO A 329 -7.33 -35.58 -33.27
N GLY A 330 -6.33 -36.31 -32.74
CA GLY A 330 -4.91 -35.94 -32.88
C GLY A 330 -4.40 -34.86 -31.92
N GLU A 331 -5.18 -34.46 -30.91
CA GLU A 331 -4.70 -33.58 -29.83
C GLU A 331 -3.75 -34.32 -28.88
N VAL A 332 -2.78 -33.60 -28.34
CA VAL A 332 -1.75 -34.14 -27.44
C VAL A 332 -1.88 -33.52 -26.05
N ASN A 333 -1.78 -34.35 -25.02
CA ASN A 333 -1.82 -33.90 -23.62
C ASN A 333 -0.71 -34.55 -22.78
N PRO A 334 0.58 -34.23 -23.06
CA PRO A 334 1.73 -34.86 -22.41
C PRO A 334 1.84 -34.55 -20.91
N PHE A 335 1.29 -33.44 -20.43
CA PHE A 335 1.32 -33.04 -19.02
C PHE A 335 -0.03 -32.43 -18.59
N ALA A 336 -1.00 -33.32 -18.32
CA ALA A 336 -2.37 -32.94 -17.96
C ALA A 336 -2.48 -32.19 -16.62
N GLN A 337 -1.53 -32.42 -15.71
CA GLN A 337 -1.46 -31.76 -14.41
C GLN A 337 -0.50 -30.56 -14.47
N PRO A 338 -0.68 -29.52 -13.63
CA PRO A 338 0.29 -28.43 -13.51
C PRO A 338 1.68 -28.95 -13.13
N VAL A 339 2.66 -28.69 -13.99
CA VAL A 339 4.06 -29.08 -13.80
C VAL A 339 4.98 -27.87 -14.05
N ARG A 340 6.24 -28.00 -13.64
CA ARG A 340 7.32 -27.04 -13.97
C ARG A 340 8.30 -27.58 -15.01
N GLU A 341 8.24 -28.87 -15.27
CA GLU A 341 9.04 -29.56 -16.27
C GLU A 341 8.18 -30.60 -16.97
N GLY A 342 8.27 -30.65 -18.29
CA GLY A 342 7.53 -31.60 -19.10
C GLY A 342 8.22 -31.85 -20.44
N VAL A 343 8.00 -33.01 -21.03
CA VAL A 343 8.55 -33.37 -22.34
C VAL A 343 7.38 -33.62 -23.29
N VAL A 344 7.39 -32.95 -24.44
CA VAL A 344 6.50 -33.25 -25.55
C VAL A 344 7.26 -34.17 -26.51
N PRO A 345 6.81 -35.41 -26.73
CA PRO A 345 7.54 -36.36 -27.57
C PRO A 345 7.77 -35.84 -28.98
N MET A 346 6.75 -35.20 -29.56
CA MET A 346 6.86 -34.57 -30.87
C MET A 346 5.75 -33.54 -31.14
N LEU A 347 6.07 -32.55 -31.98
CA LEU A 347 5.14 -31.64 -32.65
C LEU A 347 5.33 -31.72 -34.16
N ASP A 348 4.25 -32.04 -34.86
CA ASP A 348 4.23 -32.26 -36.30
C ASP A 348 3.54 -31.09 -37.01
N LYS A 349 4.02 -30.72 -38.20
CA LYS A 349 3.28 -29.78 -39.06
C LYS A 349 3.21 -30.31 -40.48
N GLY A 350 2.11 -30.97 -40.82
CA GLY A 350 1.80 -31.36 -42.21
C GLY A 350 2.52 -32.60 -42.73
N ILE A 351 3.20 -33.39 -41.88
CA ILE A 351 3.64 -34.74 -42.26
C ILE A 351 2.49 -35.73 -42.03
N LEU A 352 1.82 -35.63 -40.88
CA LEU A 352 0.64 -36.44 -40.57
C LEU A 352 -0.66 -35.75 -41.03
N GLY A 353 -1.62 -36.52 -41.52
CA GLY A 353 -2.97 -36.02 -41.87
C GLY A 353 -3.11 -35.38 -43.24
N THR A 354 -2.12 -35.52 -44.13
CA THR A 354 -2.22 -35.10 -45.53
C THR A 354 -2.67 -36.26 -46.42
N ILE A 355 -3.30 -35.96 -47.57
CA ILE A 355 -3.77 -36.97 -48.55
C ILE A 355 -2.65 -37.86 -49.12
N SER A 356 -1.38 -37.46 -48.98
CA SER A 356 -0.20 -38.22 -49.40
C SER A 356 0.57 -38.86 -48.23
N GLY A 357 0.23 -38.53 -46.99
CA GLY A 357 0.82 -39.09 -45.77
C GLY A 357 0.24 -40.45 -45.46
N VAL A 358 0.71 -41.49 -46.18
CA VAL A 358 0.33 -42.89 -45.92
C VAL A 358 1.35 -43.58 -45.02
N THR A 359 0.88 -44.52 -44.20
CA THR A 359 1.72 -45.46 -43.46
C THR A 359 2.43 -46.43 -44.41
N PRO A 360 3.44 -47.20 -43.95
CA PRO A 360 4.07 -48.24 -44.76
C PRO A 360 3.12 -49.35 -45.24
N MET A 361 1.91 -49.44 -44.65
CA MET A 361 0.85 -50.38 -45.07
C MET A 361 -0.14 -49.77 -46.07
N GLY A 362 0.00 -48.48 -46.40
CA GLY A 362 -0.89 -47.75 -47.32
C GLY A 362 -2.07 -47.04 -46.64
N ASP A 363 -2.15 -47.06 -45.31
CA ASP A 363 -3.25 -46.43 -44.56
C ASP A 363 -3.06 -44.92 -44.42
N GLN A 364 -4.13 -44.14 -44.39
CA GLN A 364 -4.05 -42.68 -44.16
C GLN A 364 -3.63 -42.37 -42.72
N THR A 365 -2.71 -41.42 -42.56
CA THR A 365 -2.30 -40.91 -41.23
C THR A 365 -3.31 -39.92 -40.67
N VAL A 366 -3.42 -39.84 -39.34
CA VAL A 366 -4.28 -38.87 -38.64
C VAL A 366 -3.50 -37.60 -38.37
N LEU A 367 -4.08 -36.43 -38.70
CA LEU A 367 -3.48 -35.13 -38.40
C LEU A 367 -3.20 -35.01 -36.91
N ARG A 368 -1.96 -34.68 -36.54
CA ARG A 368 -1.62 -34.29 -35.17
C ARG A 368 -1.82 -32.77 -35.03
N ARG A 369 -2.58 -32.36 -34.02
CA ARG A 369 -2.87 -30.95 -33.72
C ARG A 369 -1.73 -30.30 -32.94
N ASP A 370 -1.76 -28.97 -32.96
CA ASP A 370 -0.89 -28.12 -32.17
C ASP A 370 -1.08 -28.36 -30.65
N LEU A 371 -0.07 -28.05 -29.85
CA LEU A 371 -0.13 -28.27 -28.39
C LEU A 371 -0.89 -27.12 -27.72
N ASN A 372 -2.05 -27.43 -27.15
CA ASN A 372 -2.76 -26.48 -26.28
C ASN A 372 -2.01 -26.40 -24.94
N PHE A 373 -1.65 -25.19 -24.54
CA PHE A 373 -0.76 -24.94 -23.41
C PHE A 373 -1.36 -23.85 -22.51
N ARG A 374 -1.47 -24.12 -21.22
CA ARG A 374 -1.92 -23.17 -20.21
C ARG A 374 -0.76 -22.79 -19.31
N ILE A 375 -0.43 -21.51 -19.30
CA ILE A 375 0.45 -20.87 -18.31
C ILE A 375 -0.36 -20.66 -17.04
N ILE A 376 0.25 -20.97 -15.89
CA ILE A 376 -0.36 -20.86 -14.57
C ILE A 376 0.60 -20.10 -13.65
N CYS A 377 0.12 -19.03 -13.03
CA CYS A 377 0.81 -18.23 -12.03
C CYS A 377 0.14 -18.47 -10.67
N ASP A 378 0.87 -19.11 -9.76
CA ASP A 378 0.39 -19.51 -8.44
C ASP A 378 0.85 -18.50 -7.37
N PRO A 379 -0.05 -17.68 -6.81
CA PRO A 379 0.32 -16.68 -5.82
C PRO A 379 0.82 -17.29 -4.50
N ASN A 380 0.49 -18.56 -4.20
CA ASN A 380 0.90 -19.21 -2.96
C ASN A 380 2.38 -19.63 -2.95
N GLU A 381 3.02 -19.67 -4.12
CA GLU A 381 4.43 -20.02 -4.28
C GLU A 381 5.30 -18.80 -4.62
N LEU A 382 4.77 -17.58 -4.42
CA LEU A 382 5.54 -16.35 -4.57
C LEU A 382 6.61 -16.23 -3.47
N PRO A 383 7.79 -15.66 -3.80
CA PRO A 383 8.80 -15.40 -2.78
C PRO A 383 8.29 -14.34 -1.79
N LEU A 384 8.41 -14.64 -0.50
CA LEU A 384 8.06 -13.71 0.57
C LEU A 384 9.11 -12.59 0.64
N SER A 385 8.65 -11.34 0.68
CA SER A 385 9.51 -10.18 0.97
C SER A 385 9.67 -9.95 2.48
N ASP A 386 10.58 -9.04 2.86
CA ASP A 386 10.73 -8.59 4.25
C ASP A 386 9.39 -7.98 4.73
N GLY A 387 8.75 -8.64 5.70
CA GLY A 387 7.42 -8.28 6.20
C GLY A 387 6.28 -9.19 5.72
N GLY A 388 6.57 -10.23 4.92
CA GLY A 388 5.57 -11.21 4.47
C GLY A 388 4.69 -10.74 3.30
N GLU A 389 4.99 -9.58 2.72
CA GLU A 389 4.25 -9.04 1.57
C GLU A 389 4.60 -9.83 0.29
N VAL A 390 3.56 -10.23 -0.44
CA VAL A 390 3.65 -10.96 -1.72
C VAL A 390 3.09 -10.16 -2.91
N ALA A 391 2.49 -8.99 -2.67
CA ALA A 391 2.05 -8.13 -3.76
C ALA A 391 3.26 -7.56 -4.51
N GLY A 392 3.26 -7.61 -5.84
CA GLY A 392 4.42 -7.25 -6.62
C GLY A 392 4.35 -7.63 -8.10
N ILE A 393 5.41 -7.27 -8.83
CA ILE A 393 5.61 -7.61 -10.23
C ILE A 393 6.66 -8.70 -10.31
N TYR A 394 6.26 -9.85 -10.83
CA TYR A 394 7.08 -11.04 -10.96
C TYR A 394 7.34 -11.32 -12.43
N THR A 395 8.57 -11.71 -12.75
CA THR A 395 8.97 -12.13 -14.09
C THR A 395 9.54 -13.52 -14.03
N GLY A 396 9.03 -14.41 -14.86
CA GLY A 396 9.55 -15.77 -15.04
C GLY A 396 9.67 -16.13 -16.52
N TYR A 397 10.36 -17.23 -16.80
CA TYR A 397 10.65 -17.71 -18.13
C TYR A 397 10.30 -19.19 -18.29
N ILE A 398 9.51 -19.49 -19.30
CA ILE A 398 9.32 -20.86 -19.77
C ILE A 398 10.28 -21.10 -20.94
N THR A 399 11.17 -22.08 -20.78
CA THR A 399 12.22 -22.42 -21.75
C THR A 399 11.86 -23.70 -22.49
N PHE A 400 11.92 -23.64 -23.82
CA PHE A 400 11.68 -24.73 -24.74
C PHE A 400 12.99 -25.15 -25.41
N LYS A 401 13.36 -26.43 -25.29
CA LYS A 401 14.59 -27.00 -25.86
C LYS A 401 14.26 -28.24 -26.67
N SER A 402 14.85 -28.34 -27.86
CA SER A 402 14.80 -29.55 -28.68
C SER A 402 16.08 -29.67 -29.52
N PRO A 403 16.59 -30.89 -29.75
CA PRO A 403 17.76 -31.13 -30.61
C PRO A 403 17.46 -30.94 -32.11
N THR A 404 16.20 -31.01 -32.53
CA THR A 404 15.81 -30.91 -33.96
C THR A 404 15.48 -29.49 -34.40
N MET A 405 15.26 -28.58 -33.45
CA MET A 405 14.82 -27.20 -33.67
C MET A 405 15.94 -26.28 -34.22
N ASP A 406 15.58 -25.36 -35.12
CA ASP A 406 16.50 -24.40 -35.72
C ASP A 406 17.01 -23.33 -34.75
N VAL A 407 16.24 -23.00 -33.71
CA VAL A 407 16.66 -22.07 -32.64
C VAL A 407 16.35 -22.73 -31.32
N SER A 408 17.36 -23.10 -30.52
CA SER A 408 17.18 -23.85 -29.27
C SER A 408 18.26 -23.41 -28.28
N PRO A 409 17.92 -22.91 -27.08
CA PRO A 409 16.57 -22.78 -26.50
C PRO A 409 15.75 -21.59 -27.02
N VAL A 410 14.42 -21.73 -27.03
CA VAL A 410 13.45 -20.62 -27.14
C VAL A 410 12.92 -20.28 -25.75
N ARG A 411 12.84 -19.00 -25.39
CA ARG A 411 12.34 -18.54 -24.07
C ARG A 411 11.09 -17.69 -24.23
N LEU A 412 10.07 -18.01 -23.43
CA LEU A 412 8.84 -17.24 -23.26
C LEU A 412 8.87 -16.51 -21.92
N LYS A 413 8.98 -15.18 -21.96
CA LYS A 413 8.91 -14.30 -20.78
C LYS A 413 7.45 -14.12 -20.36
N VAL A 414 7.15 -14.42 -19.10
CA VAL A 414 5.85 -14.23 -18.47
C VAL A 414 5.99 -13.16 -17.39
N THR A 415 5.19 -12.10 -17.49
CA THR A 415 5.05 -11.10 -16.44
C THR A 415 3.76 -11.36 -15.68
N PHE A 416 3.88 -11.57 -14.38
CA PHE A 416 2.79 -11.79 -13.45
C PHE A 416 2.73 -10.62 -12.46
N ILE A 417 1.57 -9.97 -12.32
CA ILE A 417 1.38 -8.88 -11.36
C ILE A 417 0.37 -9.36 -10.32
N TYR A 418 0.81 -9.46 -9.07
CA TYR A 418 -0.09 -9.70 -7.95
C TYR A 418 -0.40 -8.34 -7.32
N PHE A 419 -1.58 -7.80 -7.63
CA PHE A 419 -1.93 -6.43 -7.30
C PHE A 419 -2.05 -6.23 -5.80
N ARG A 420 -1.55 -5.11 -5.30
CA ARG A 420 -1.86 -4.66 -3.96
C ARG A 420 -3.28 -4.11 -3.93
N ALA A 421 -4.04 -4.50 -2.92
CA ALA A 421 -5.39 -4.01 -2.77
C ALA A 421 -5.39 -2.57 -2.19
N PRO A 422 -6.14 -1.61 -2.76
CA PRO A 422 -6.33 -0.29 -2.17
C PRO A 422 -7.05 -0.39 -0.82
N PHE A 423 -6.78 0.56 0.09
CA PHE A 423 -7.35 0.54 1.43
C PHE A 423 -7.75 1.93 1.92
N GLU A 424 -9.00 2.06 2.37
CA GLU A 424 -9.55 3.29 2.94
C GLU A 424 -9.61 3.18 4.47
N PRO A 425 -8.69 3.81 5.23
CA PRO A 425 -8.65 3.66 6.68
C PRO A 425 -9.79 4.43 7.36
N ASN A 426 -10.47 3.82 8.33
CA ASN A 426 -11.43 4.54 9.18
C ASN A 426 -10.76 5.60 10.07
N VAL A 427 -9.54 5.31 10.55
CA VAL A 427 -8.75 6.15 11.45
C VAL A 427 -7.27 6.04 11.04
N PHE A 428 -6.59 7.17 10.80
CA PHE A 428 -5.18 7.19 10.40
C PHE A 428 -4.31 7.90 11.45
N SER A 429 -3.26 7.23 11.93
CA SER A 429 -2.28 7.82 12.86
C SER A 429 -0.87 7.75 12.26
N ASP A 430 -0.11 8.85 12.33
CA ASP A 430 1.27 8.91 11.81
C ASP A 430 2.25 8.05 12.67
N ALA A 431 1.83 7.60 13.86
CA ALA A 431 2.68 6.88 14.82
C ALA A 431 2.76 5.37 14.58
N THR A 432 1.87 4.81 13.76
CA THR A 432 1.85 3.39 13.41
C THR A 432 2.07 3.28 11.92
N ASN A 433 3.26 2.83 11.50
CA ASN A 433 3.40 2.16 10.21
C ASN A 433 2.31 1.10 10.18
N TYR A 434 1.28 1.31 9.34
CA TYR A 434 0.09 0.48 9.40
C TYR A 434 0.42 -0.84 8.71
N ASP A 435 0.91 -1.80 9.51
CA ASP A 435 1.16 -3.19 9.13
C ASP A 435 -0.13 -4.06 9.21
N GLY A 436 -1.30 -3.43 9.35
CA GLY A 436 -2.59 -4.12 9.51
C GLY A 436 -3.28 -4.42 8.18
N GLU A 437 -3.84 -5.62 8.04
CA GLU A 437 -4.70 -5.98 6.91
C GLU A 437 -5.95 -5.06 6.84
N PRO A 438 -6.41 -4.70 5.62
CA PRO A 438 -7.60 -3.89 5.40
C PRO A 438 -8.84 -4.41 6.16
N GLN A 439 -9.44 -3.59 7.04
CA GLN A 439 -10.69 -3.95 7.72
C GLN A 439 -11.97 -3.72 6.88
N LEU A 440 -11.83 -3.14 5.68
CA LEU A 440 -12.91 -2.90 4.73
C LEU A 440 -12.58 -3.59 3.40
N PRO A 441 -13.57 -4.01 2.60
CA PRO A 441 -13.32 -4.72 1.34
C PRO A 441 -12.40 -3.89 0.45
N ALA A 442 -11.17 -4.39 0.26
CA ALA A 442 -10.05 -3.71 -0.37
C ALA A 442 -10.22 -3.62 -1.90
N ARG A 443 -11.17 -2.79 -2.34
CA ARG A 443 -11.65 -2.73 -3.74
C ARG A 443 -11.48 -1.37 -4.40
N GLY A 444 -10.97 -0.37 -3.65
CA GLY A 444 -11.02 1.03 -4.04
C GLY A 444 -12.46 1.58 -4.05
N ILE A 445 -12.56 2.90 -4.17
CA ILE A 445 -13.81 3.65 -4.24
C ILE A 445 -14.31 3.62 -5.68
N ARG A 446 -15.52 3.11 -5.90
CA ARG A 446 -16.11 3.05 -7.24
C ARG A 446 -16.92 4.29 -7.55
N ILE A 447 -16.57 4.94 -8.66
CA ILE A 447 -17.34 6.05 -9.24
C ILE A 447 -18.01 5.57 -10.53
N GLU A 448 -19.31 5.80 -10.66
CA GLU A 448 -20.06 5.55 -11.90
C GLU A 448 -20.34 6.89 -12.60
N VAL A 449 -20.05 6.94 -13.90
CA VAL A 449 -20.42 8.04 -14.80
C VAL A 449 -21.36 7.48 -15.86
N ARG A 450 -22.54 8.07 -16.02
CA ARG A 450 -23.53 7.67 -17.03
C ARG A 450 -24.09 8.87 -17.78
N ASN A 451 -24.40 8.69 -19.06
CA ASN A 451 -25.08 9.71 -19.87
C ASN A 451 -26.61 9.52 -19.86
N SER A 452 -27.31 10.34 -20.66
CA SER A 452 -28.76 10.24 -20.89
C SER A 452 -29.13 9.58 -22.23
N ASN A 453 -28.19 8.91 -22.89
CA ASN A 453 -28.44 8.24 -24.17
C ASN A 453 -29.44 7.08 -24.03
N ASN A 454 -29.98 6.59 -25.14
CA ASN A 454 -30.86 5.43 -25.18
C ASN A 454 -30.33 4.35 -26.15
N PRO A 455 -29.81 3.21 -25.65
CA PRO A 455 -29.72 2.82 -24.24
C PRO A 455 -28.70 3.67 -23.45
N ILE A 456 -28.89 3.75 -22.13
CA ILE A 456 -27.98 4.49 -21.24
C ILE A 456 -26.61 3.84 -21.26
N GLU A 457 -25.58 4.63 -21.56
CA GLU A 457 -24.20 4.20 -21.52
C GLU A 457 -23.60 4.50 -20.13
N ARG A 458 -22.75 3.59 -19.64
CA ARG A 458 -22.16 3.66 -18.30
C ARG A 458 -20.66 3.39 -18.35
N THR A 459 -19.90 4.12 -17.55
CA THR A 459 -18.48 3.89 -17.33
C THR A 459 -18.19 3.88 -15.85
N TYR A 460 -17.41 2.89 -15.40
CA TYR A 460 -16.96 2.79 -14.02
C TYR A 460 -15.50 3.21 -13.92
N LEU A 461 -15.17 3.87 -12.82
CA LEU A 461 -13.84 4.34 -12.45
C LEU A 461 -13.53 3.89 -11.03
N TYR A 462 -12.27 3.61 -10.74
CA TYR A 462 -11.80 3.34 -9.38
C TYR A 462 -10.84 4.44 -8.92
N MET A 463 -11.05 4.97 -7.72
CA MET A 463 -10.09 5.82 -7.03
C MET A 463 -9.81 5.29 -5.63
N GLY A 464 -8.79 5.79 -4.94
CA GLY A 464 -8.58 5.45 -3.54
C GLY A 464 -7.15 5.65 -3.09
N VAL A 465 -6.79 5.12 -1.92
CA VAL A 465 -5.45 5.27 -1.37
C VAL A 465 -4.76 3.94 -1.10
N GLY A 466 -3.43 3.97 -1.11
CA GLY A 466 -2.59 2.79 -0.93
C GLY A 466 -1.21 3.15 -0.38
N HIS A 467 -0.64 2.24 0.41
CA HIS A 467 0.74 2.34 0.86
C HIS A 467 1.70 2.12 -0.34
N ARG A 468 2.68 3.02 -0.52
CA ARG A 468 3.61 3.09 -1.68
C ARG A 468 2.97 3.50 -3.01
N ALA A 469 1.70 3.90 -3.01
CA ALA A 469 1.15 4.59 -4.17
C ALA A 469 1.84 5.96 -4.34
N THR A 470 1.81 6.49 -5.55
CA THR A 470 2.47 7.71 -5.98
C THR A 470 1.47 8.60 -6.70
N ASP A 471 1.92 9.77 -7.15
CA ASP A 471 1.10 10.64 -8.02
C ASP A 471 1.21 10.27 -9.51
N PHE A 472 2.02 9.26 -9.83
CA PHE A 472 2.26 8.74 -11.18
C PHE A 472 1.57 7.39 -11.36
N VAL A 473 1.69 6.81 -12.55
CA VAL A 473 1.12 5.49 -12.85
C VAL A 473 1.73 4.42 -11.95
N ASP A 474 0.88 3.77 -11.15
CA ASP A 474 1.28 2.67 -10.26
C ASP A 474 0.75 1.32 -10.73
N THR A 475 1.60 0.60 -11.45
CA THR A 475 1.28 -0.75 -11.95
C THR A 475 1.03 -1.75 -10.82
N LEU A 476 1.56 -1.52 -9.62
CA LEU A 476 1.30 -2.36 -8.43
C LEU A 476 -0.18 -2.33 -8.01
N PHE A 477 -0.88 -1.22 -8.26
CA PHE A 477 -2.30 -1.04 -7.97
C PHE A 477 -3.20 -1.27 -9.20
N GLY A 478 -2.61 -1.68 -10.33
CA GLY A 478 -3.35 -1.97 -11.57
C GLY A 478 -3.50 -0.79 -12.52
N GLU A 479 -2.76 0.29 -12.32
CA GLU A 479 -2.82 1.45 -13.22
C GLU A 479 -1.97 1.24 -14.48
N THR A 480 -2.43 1.80 -15.59
CA THR A 480 -1.69 1.92 -16.84
C THR A 480 -2.00 3.25 -17.52
N ILE A 481 -1.43 3.49 -18.69
CA ILE A 481 -1.65 4.71 -19.48
C ILE A 481 -2.36 4.37 -20.80
N TYR A 482 -3.31 5.21 -21.20
CA TYR A 482 -3.86 5.15 -22.55
C TYR A 482 -2.91 5.80 -23.54
N SER A 483 -2.81 5.22 -24.75
CA SER A 483 -2.05 5.78 -25.87
C SER A 483 -2.92 6.61 -26.84
N THR A 484 -4.25 6.57 -26.67
CA THR A 484 -5.22 7.24 -27.56
C THR A 484 -6.21 8.10 -26.77
N PRO A 485 -6.70 9.21 -27.35
CA PRO A 485 -7.68 10.07 -26.70
C PRO A 485 -9.03 9.36 -26.49
N LEU A 486 -9.91 9.99 -25.70
CA LEU A 486 -11.27 9.54 -25.46
C LEU A 486 -12.21 10.12 -26.54
N ASP A 487 -12.52 9.33 -27.56
CA ASP A 487 -13.28 9.73 -28.75
C ASP A 487 -14.78 9.41 -28.70
N ALA A 488 -15.19 8.44 -27.87
CA ALA A 488 -16.58 8.06 -27.64
C ALA A 488 -17.01 8.30 -26.18
N PHE A 489 -18.25 7.92 -25.84
CA PHE A 489 -18.72 7.99 -24.45
C PHE A 489 -17.76 7.26 -23.51
N GLY A 490 -17.36 7.94 -22.43
CA GLY A 490 -16.54 7.34 -21.39
C GLY A 490 -16.00 8.37 -20.41
N ALA A 491 -15.21 7.91 -19.46
CA ALA A 491 -14.55 8.74 -18.46
C ALA A 491 -13.20 8.13 -18.07
N ARG A 492 -12.22 8.97 -17.73
CA ARG A 492 -10.88 8.55 -17.28
C ARG A 492 -10.32 9.50 -16.24
N TRP A 493 -9.44 8.99 -15.39
CA TRP A 493 -8.65 9.81 -14.46
C TRP A 493 -7.45 10.46 -15.15
N TYR A 494 -7.16 11.70 -14.78
CA TYR A 494 -6.06 12.51 -15.30
C TYR A 494 -5.26 13.06 -14.11
N PRO A 495 -4.25 12.34 -13.63
CA PRO A 495 -3.31 12.85 -12.64
C PRO A 495 -2.71 14.18 -13.09
N MET A 496 -2.59 15.12 -12.15
CA MET A 496 -2.01 16.43 -12.41
C MET A 496 -0.71 16.61 -11.65
N ASP A 497 0.22 17.36 -12.23
CA ASP A 497 1.38 17.84 -11.51
C ASP A 497 1.02 19.02 -10.56
N LYS A 498 2.01 19.49 -9.81
CA LYS A 498 1.83 20.62 -8.86
C LYS A 498 1.42 21.94 -9.52
N SER A 499 1.55 22.06 -10.85
CA SER A 499 1.12 23.23 -11.62
C SER A 499 -0.30 23.11 -12.18
N GLY A 500 -0.96 21.96 -11.97
CA GLY A 500 -2.30 21.67 -12.46
C GLY A 500 -2.35 21.16 -13.90
N VAL A 501 -1.20 20.81 -14.48
CA VAL A 501 -1.08 20.24 -15.84
C VAL A 501 -1.21 18.72 -15.75
N ASP A 502 -1.93 18.12 -16.70
CA ASP A 502 -2.11 16.66 -16.73
C ASP A 502 -0.76 15.97 -17.02
N ILE A 503 -0.38 15.02 -16.17
CA ILE A 503 0.85 14.23 -16.32
C ILE A 503 0.74 13.31 -17.55
N TYR A 504 -0.46 12.72 -17.74
CA TYR A 504 -0.75 11.81 -18.85
C TYR A 504 -1.85 12.41 -19.75
N PRO A 505 -1.55 12.74 -21.02
CA PRO A 505 -2.45 13.49 -21.89
C PRO A 505 -3.74 12.75 -22.27
N TYR A 506 -3.78 11.42 -22.14
CA TYR A 506 -4.92 10.57 -22.50
C TYR A 506 -5.55 9.84 -21.30
N GLY A 507 -5.12 10.18 -20.09
CA GLY A 507 -5.59 9.61 -18.83
C GLY A 507 -5.04 8.21 -18.52
N LEU A 508 -5.37 7.75 -17.33
CA LEU A 508 -5.01 6.42 -16.83
C LEU A 508 -5.99 5.36 -17.35
N GLY A 509 -5.49 4.13 -17.47
CA GLY A 509 -6.27 2.92 -17.73
C GLY A 509 -6.22 1.94 -16.57
N ASP A 510 -7.02 0.88 -16.66
CA ASP A 510 -7.07 -0.20 -15.67
C ASP A 510 -6.55 -1.51 -16.30
N LEU A 511 -5.48 -2.07 -15.74
CA LEU A 511 -4.91 -3.37 -16.12
C LEU A 511 -5.73 -4.55 -15.61
N TRP A 512 -6.76 -4.30 -14.79
CA TRP A 512 -7.65 -5.33 -14.26
C TRP A 512 -8.38 -6.08 -15.36
N ALA A 513 -8.32 -7.41 -15.32
CA ALA A 513 -9.18 -8.26 -16.14
C ALA A 513 -10.56 -8.35 -15.47
N GLY A 514 -11.58 -7.72 -16.06
CA GLY A 514 -12.94 -7.74 -15.52
C GLY A 514 -13.50 -9.15 -15.37
N SER A 515 -14.25 -9.41 -14.29
CA SER A 515 -15.02 -10.63 -14.08
C SER A 515 -16.53 -10.35 -14.24
N PRO A 516 -17.40 -11.38 -14.38
CA PRO A 516 -18.85 -11.19 -14.42
C PRO A 516 -19.42 -10.45 -13.19
N THR A 517 -18.79 -10.61 -12.03
CA THR A 517 -19.18 -9.96 -10.77
C THR A 517 -18.46 -8.63 -10.51
N ARG A 518 -17.32 -8.39 -11.18
CA ARG A 518 -16.53 -7.14 -11.12
C ARG A 518 -16.13 -6.71 -12.53
N PRO A 519 -17.00 -5.97 -13.24
CA PRO A 519 -16.72 -5.46 -14.58
C PRO A 519 -15.44 -4.61 -14.57
N GLN A 520 -14.64 -4.72 -15.63
CA GLN A 520 -13.45 -3.90 -15.81
C GLN A 520 -13.83 -2.41 -15.78
N ALA A 521 -13.15 -1.62 -14.96
CA ALA A 521 -13.29 -0.17 -14.99
C ALA A 521 -12.53 0.40 -16.18
N SER A 522 -12.94 1.58 -16.66
CA SER A 522 -12.21 2.26 -17.72
C SER A 522 -10.91 2.89 -17.22
N SER A 523 -10.80 3.18 -15.93
CA SER A 523 -9.67 3.91 -15.37
C SER A 523 -9.55 3.70 -13.87
N ARG A 524 -8.32 3.69 -13.37
CA ARG A 524 -7.98 3.54 -11.96
C ARG A 524 -6.92 4.59 -11.58
N ASP A 525 -7.04 5.16 -10.38
CA ASP A 525 -6.08 6.13 -9.83
C ASP A 525 -6.02 5.98 -8.30
N ILE A 526 -4.90 5.47 -7.78
CA ILE A 526 -4.64 5.21 -6.36
C ILE A 526 -3.51 6.12 -5.89
N ARG A 527 -3.72 6.82 -4.77
CA ARG A 527 -2.76 7.79 -4.24
C ARG A 527 -2.14 7.37 -2.93
N ASP A 528 -1.03 8.02 -2.61
CA ASP A 528 -0.33 7.79 -1.36
C ASP A 528 -1.23 8.09 -0.15
N ILE A 529 -1.44 7.07 0.68
CA ILE A 529 -2.16 7.17 1.94
C ILE A 529 -1.46 8.07 2.97
N TYR A 530 -0.13 8.24 2.86
CA TYR A 530 0.65 9.10 3.77
C TYR A 530 0.63 10.57 3.37
N SER A 531 -0.07 10.93 2.28
CA SER A 531 -0.16 12.32 1.83
C SER A 531 -0.70 13.23 2.95
N ASP A 532 0.03 14.33 3.19
CA ASP A 532 -0.35 15.34 4.18
C ASP A 532 -1.31 16.40 3.62
N THR A 533 -1.66 16.32 2.34
CA THR A 533 -2.50 17.28 1.60
C THR A 533 -3.80 16.65 1.12
N THR A 534 -4.78 17.48 0.76
CA THR A 534 -5.97 17.03 0.03
C THR A 534 -5.56 16.35 -1.27
N LEU A 535 -6.00 15.10 -1.45
CA LEU A 535 -5.80 14.34 -2.67
C LEU A 535 -6.77 14.83 -3.73
N ILE A 536 -6.26 15.02 -4.95
CA ILE A 536 -7.04 15.61 -6.05
C ILE A 536 -7.15 14.59 -7.17
N TYR A 537 -8.38 14.12 -7.41
CA TYR A 537 -8.70 13.20 -8.51
C TYR A 537 -9.45 13.97 -9.60
N LYS A 538 -8.77 14.25 -10.71
CA LYS A 538 -9.40 14.91 -11.85
C LYS A 538 -9.91 13.86 -12.83
N CYS A 539 -11.20 13.90 -13.13
CA CYS A 539 -11.81 13.08 -14.15
C CYS A 539 -12.15 13.95 -15.37
N ARG A 540 -11.84 13.45 -16.58
CA ARG A 540 -12.45 13.96 -17.81
C ARG A 540 -13.35 12.91 -18.39
N PHE A 541 -14.49 13.34 -18.90
CA PHE A 541 -15.48 12.49 -19.52
C PHE A 541 -15.93 13.05 -20.87
N ASN A 542 -16.45 12.17 -21.71
CA ASN A 542 -17.07 12.51 -22.98
C ASN A 542 -18.49 11.94 -22.95
N ALA A 543 -19.50 12.77 -23.18
CA ALA A 543 -20.90 12.34 -23.22
C ALA A 543 -21.28 11.65 -24.55
N GLY A 544 -20.39 11.66 -25.55
CA GLY A 544 -20.61 11.23 -26.93
C GLY A 544 -21.24 12.32 -27.81
N SER A 545 -22.16 13.11 -27.24
CA SER A 545 -22.81 14.26 -27.88
C SER A 545 -23.36 15.22 -26.82
N ALA A 546 -23.51 16.51 -27.15
CA ALA A 546 -24.17 17.48 -26.29
C ALA A 546 -25.65 17.12 -26.01
N LEU A 547 -26.29 16.31 -26.88
CA LEU A 547 -27.65 15.80 -26.68
C LEU A 547 -27.76 14.72 -25.60
N ASN A 548 -26.62 14.11 -25.20
CA ASN A 548 -26.57 13.03 -24.22
C ASN A 548 -26.38 13.55 -22.78
N TYR A 549 -26.58 14.85 -22.56
CA TYR A 549 -26.73 15.43 -21.23
C TYR A 549 -28.18 15.26 -20.73
N PRO A 550 -28.42 15.11 -19.42
CA PRO A 550 -27.45 15.26 -18.35
C PRO A 550 -26.54 14.03 -18.15
N VAL A 551 -25.29 14.30 -17.77
CA VAL A 551 -24.36 13.29 -17.26
C VAL A 551 -24.53 13.19 -15.75
N VAL A 552 -24.68 11.96 -15.24
CA VAL A 552 -24.85 11.70 -13.81
C VAL A 552 -23.61 10.98 -13.29
N VAL A 553 -23.03 11.53 -12.24
CA VAL A 553 -21.94 10.93 -11.48
C VAL A 553 -22.51 10.39 -10.18
N SER A 554 -22.26 9.12 -9.85
CA SER A 554 -22.74 8.49 -8.62
C SER A 554 -21.65 7.72 -7.89
N TRP A 555 -21.75 7.70 -6.57
CA TRP A 555 -20.79 7.07 -5.65
C TRP A 555 -21.51 6.51 -4.42
N ASP A 556 -20.82 5.67 -3.66
CA ASP A 556 -21.27 5.13 -2.38
C ASP A 556 -20.45 5.75 -1.25
N THR A 557 -21.08 6.34 -0.23
CA THR A 557 -20.37 6.98 0.88
C THR A 557 -19.74 5.99 1.85
N ASP A 558 -20.16 4.71 1.83
CA ASP A 558 -19.54 3.66 2.64
C ASP A 558 -18.16 3.25 2.11
N ASP A 559 -17.87 3.56 0.84
CA ASP A 559 -16.54 3.34 0.26
C ASP A 559 -15.51 4.36 0.78
N PHE A 560 -15.94 5.48 1.38
CA PHE A 560 -15.04 6.55 1.88
C PHE A 560 -14.85 6.48 3.41
N SER A 561 -13.65 6.82 3.89
CA SER A 561 -13.36 6.94 5.33
C SER A 561 -14.38 7.84 6.05
N PRO A 562 -15.06 7.43 7.13
CA PRO A 562 -16.21 8.16 7.72
C PRO A 562 -15.95 9.63 8.09
N SER A 563 -14.72 9.97 8.49
CA SER A 563 -14.33 11.32 8.90
C SER A 563 -13.53 12.11 7.85
N SER A 564 -13.50 11.63 6.60
CA SER A 564 -12.89 12.37 5.48
C SER A 564 -13.77 13.51 5.00
N ASP A 565 -13.12 14.57 4.52
CA ASP A 565 -13.77 15.62 3.73
C ASP A 565 -13.73 15.24 2.25
N LEU A 566 -14.89 15.26 1.59
CA LEU A 566 -15.07 14.90 0.18
C LEU A 566 -15.94 15.94 -0.53
N PHE A 567 -15.36 16.56 -1.55
CA PHE A 567 -16.04 17.53 -2.40
C PHE A 567 -15.89 17.14 -3.87
N ILE A 568 -16.96 17.31 -4.63
CA ILE A 568 -16.95 17.25 -6.10
C ILE A 568 -17.17 18.66 -6.64
N ARG A 569 -16.27 19.12 -7.52
CA ARG A 569 -16.31 20.47 -8.08
C ARG A 569 -15.93 20.50 -9.56
N ASP A 570 -16.17 21.64 -10.19
CA ASP A 570 -15.67 21.92 -11.53
C ASP A 570 -14.14 22.19 -11.54
N THR A 571 -13.57 22.21 -12.75
CA THR A 571 -12.14 22.50 -12.97
C THR A 571 -11.77 23.97 -12.74
N LEU A 572 -12.77 24.87 -12.69
CA LEU A 572 -12.61 26.31 -12.41
C LEU A 572 -12.81 26.63 -10.93
N ALA A 573 -12.16 25.85 -10.06
CA ALA A 573 -12.10 26.07 -8.60
C ALA A 573 -13.46 26.19 -7.88
N GLY A 574 -14.50 25.51 -8.37
CA GLY A 574 -15.84 25.51 -7.79
C GLY A 574 -16.78 26.58 -8.33
N SER A 575 -16.40 27.35 -9.37
CA SER A 575 -17.18 28.49 -9.86
C SER A 575 -18.56 28.13 -10.41
N ARG A 576 -18.67 26.97 -11.09
CA ARG A 576 -19.95 26.48 -11.61
C ARG A 576 -20.67 25.57 -10.63
N PHE A 577 -19.95 24.68 -9.97
CA PHE A 577 -20.47 23.85 -8.90
C PHE A 577 -19.38 23.40 -7.94
N ASN A 578 -19.75 23.28 -6.68
CA ASN A 578 -18.96 22.70 -5.60
C ASN A 578 -19.93 22.05 -4.61
N VAL A 579 -19.89 20.73 -4.50
CA VAL A 579 -20.87 19.94 -3.76
C VAL A 579 -20.15 19.02 -2.78
N ASN A 580 -20.55 19.06 -1.51
CA ASN A 580 -20.12 18.07 -0.53
C ASN A 580 -20.75 16.72 -0.88
N MET A 581 -19.90 15.72 -1.11
CA MET A 581 -20.32 14.41 -1.60
C MET A 581 -21.11 13.59 -0.56
N ARG A 582 -21.09 13.96 0.73
CA ARG A 582 -21.90 13.33 1.80
C ARG A 582 -23.32 13.89 1.91
N THR A 583 -23.58 15.07 1.33
CA THR A 583 -24.88 15.76 1.42
C THR A 583 -25.48 16.03 0.03
N ALA A 584 -25.05 15.28 -0.99
CA ALA A 584 -25.53 15.40 -2.36
C ALA A 584 -26.93 14.77 -2.53
N THR A 585 -27.39 14.56 -3.76
CA THR A 585 -28.69 13.94 -4.03
C THR A 585 -28.64 12.44 -3.72
N SER A 586 -29.34 12.01 -2.67
CA SER A 586 -29.46 10.59 -2.30
C SER A 586 -30.25 9.80 -3.36
N ILE A 587 -29.74 8.63 -3.73
CA ILE A 587 -30.38 7.66 -4.65
C ILE A 587 -30.80 6.37 -3.94
N GLY A 588 -30.77 6.37 -2.60
CA GLY A 588 -31.15 5.26 -1.73
C GLY A 588 -29.98 4.68 -0.93
N GLY A 589 -30.20 4.42 0.37
CA GLY A 589 -29.16 3.95 1.28
C GLY A 589 -28.00 4.94 1.41
N THR A 590 -26.78 4.45 1.24
CA THR A 590 -25.51 5.19 1.31
C THR A 590 -25.03 5.69 -0.06
N LYS A 591 -25.86 5.57 -1.10
CA LYS A 591 -25.53 6.02 -2.45
C LYS A 591 -26.02 7.43 -2.74
N TYR A 592 -25.14 8.21 -3.33
CA TYR A 592 -25.36 9.61 -3.68
C TYR A 592 -24.98 9.88 -5.13
N SER A 593 -25.50 10.98 -5.68
CA SER A 593 -25.22 11.40 -7.04
C SER A 593 -25.21 12.91 -7.20
N TYR A 594 -24.53 13.35 -8.27
CA TYR A 594 -24.59 14.71 -8.78
C TYR A 594 -24.88 14.69 -10.29
N THR A 595 -25.75 15.60 -10.73
CA THR A 595 -26.22 15.69 -12.13
C THR A 595 -25.62 16.91 -12.80
N ILE A 596 -24.77 16.69 -13.80
CA ILE A 596 -24.18 17.72 -14.65
C ILE A 596 -25.11 17.93 -15.86
N ARG A 597 -25.70 19.12 -15.96
CA ARG A 597 -26.67 19.47 -17.02
C ARG A 597 -26.08 20.32 -18.14
N ASP A 598 -24.99 21.02 -17.86
CA ASP A 598 -24.32 21.92 -18.78
C ASP A 598 -23.37 21.13 -19.70
N ALA A 599 -23.61 21.22 -21.01
CA ALA A 599 -22.83 20.50 -22.03
C ALA A 599 -21.40 21.03 -22.19
N ASP A 600 -21.10 22.24 -21.70
CA ASP A 600 -19.74 22.80 -21.70
C ASP A 600 -18.84 22.15 -20.64
N ILE A 601 -19.41 21.42 -19.69
CA ILE A 601 -18.68 20.74 -18.62
C ILE A 601 -18.37 19.32 -19.08
N ASN A 602 -17.08 19.03 -19.29
CA ASN A 602 -16.55 17.71 -19.67
C ASN A 602 -15.52 17.16 -18.67
N ALA A 603 -15.37 17.82 -17.52
CA ALA A 603 -14.42 17.42 -16.49
C ALA A 603 -14.92 17.83 -15.10
N PHE A 604 -14.55 17.05 -14.09
CA PHE A 604 -14.78 17.35 -12.68
C PHE A 604 -13.58 16.95 -11.84
N ILE A 605 -13.49 17.50 -10.64
CA ILE A 605 -12.44 17.20 -9.66
C ILE A 605 -13.11 16.70 -8.39
N ILE A 606 -12.59 15.59 -7.85
CA ILE A 606 -12.88 15.13 -6.50
C ILE A 606 -11.71 15.50 -5.60
N GLU A 607 -12.01 16.23 -4.54
CA GLU A 607 -11.08 16.55 -3.46
C GLU A 607 -11.35 15.60 -2.30
N TYR A 608 -10.35 14.79 -1.96
CA TYR A 608 -10.44 13.79 -0.90
C TYR A 608 -9.38 14.06 0.15
N THR A 609 -9.80 14.48 1.35
CA THR A 609 -8.90 14.74 2.47
C THR A 609 -9.07 13.65 3.53
N LEU A 610 -8.04 12.83 3.72
CA LEU A 610 -8.05 11.75 4.71
C LEU A 610 -8.11 12.30 6.14
N PRO A 611 -8.85 11.64 7.06
CA PRO A 611 -8.87 12.01 8.46
C PRO A 611 -7.54 11.60 9.12
N LYS A 612 -6.86 12.54 9.78
CA LYS A 612 -5.68 12.25 10.60
C LYS A 612 -6.02 12.40 12.08
N VAL A 613 -5.47 11.51 12.90
CA VAL A 613 -5.53 11.63 14.36
C VAL A 613 -4.40 12.55 14.82
N ILE A 614 -4.77 13.65 15.48
CA ILE A 614 -3.82 14.49 16.21
C ILE A 614 -3.98 14.23 17.70
N THR A 615 -2.86 14.02 18.37
CA THR A 615 -2.79 13.92 19.84
C THR A 615 -2.54 15.30 20.43
N TYR A 616 -3.28 15.63 21.49
CA TYR A 616 -3.03 16.86 22.23
C TYR A 616 -1.69 16.81 22.97
N PRO A 617 -0.94 17.94 23.03
CA PRO A 617 0.37 17.96 23.66
C PRO A 617 0.31 17.73 25.18
N VAL A 618 -0.59 18.41 25.91
CA VAL A 618 -0.83 18.20 27.35
C VAL A 618 -2.27 18.57 27.71
N ILE A 619 -3.04 17.64 28.29
CA ILE A 619 -4.35 17.89 28.92
C ILE A 619 -4.30 17.35 30.34
N ASN A 620 -4.67 18.19 31.31
CA ASN A 620 -4.68 17.84 32.73
C ASN A 620 -6.10 17.61 33.24
N LYS A 621 -6.21 16.96 34.40
CA LYS A 621 -7.48 16.88 35.15
C LYS A 621 -7.96 18.30 35.51
N GLY A 622 -9.26 18.53 35.41
CA GLY A 622 -9.86 19.84 35.66
C GLY A 622 -10.00 20.66 34.39
N TRP A 623 -9.97 21.98 34.53
CA TRP A 623 -10.21 22.93 33.45
C TRP A 623 -8.99 23.12 32.56
N ASN A 624 -9.19 23.07 31.25
CA ASN A 624 -8.18 23.30 30.22
C ASN A 624 -8.73 24.27 29.18
N LEU A 625 -7.86 25.08 28.58
CA LEU A 625 -8.21 25.92 27.43
C LEU A 625 -7.74 25.23 26.16
N LEU A 626 -8.68 24.67 25.40
CA LEU A 626 -8.43 23.82 24.24
C LEU A 626 -9.04 24.44 22.97
N SER A 627 -8.53 24.04 21.82
CA SER A 627 -9.10 24.36 20.51
C SER A 627 -9.17 23.10 19.64
N LEU A 628 -9.84 23.17 18.50
CA LEU A 628 -9.90 22.04 17.57
C LEU A 628 -8.61 21.98 16.73
N PRO A 629 -7.75 20.96 16.89
CA PRO A 629 -6.51 20.83 16.11
C PRO A 629 -6.77 20.35 14.67
N VAL A 630 -7.95 19.79 14.42
CA VAL A 630 -8.42 19.26 13.12
C VAL A 630 -9.87 19.69 12.94
N ASN A 631 -10.38 19.64 11.72
CA ASN A 631 -11.81 19.80 11.44
C ASN A 631 -12.49 18.42 11.60
N PRO A 632 -13.25 18.18 12.68
CA PRO A 632 -13.93 16.90 12.91
C PRO A 632 -15.17 16.76 12.02
N SER A 633 -15.62 15.52 11.80
CA SER A 633 -16.82 15.24 10.98
C SER A 633 -18.14 15.68 11.61
N SER A 634 -18.15 15.91 12.93
CA SER A 634 -19.27 16.50 13.67
C SER A 634 -18.78 17.73 14.40
N SER A 635 -19.55 18.83 14.34
CA SER A 635 -19.28 20.04 15.11
C SER A 635 -19.83 19.95 16.55
N TYR A 636 -20.61 18.92 16.89
CA TYR A 636 -21.22 18.80 18.20
C TYR A 636 -20.19 18.46 19.27
N TYR A 637 -20.13 19.27 20.34
CA TYR A 637 -19.06 19.17 21.33
C TYR A 637 -18.93 17.80 21.99
N LYS A 638 -20.05 17.07 22.18
CA LYS A 638 -20.04 15.77 22.87
C LYS A 638 -19.58 14.62 21.98
N ASP A 639 -19.56 14.81 20.67
CA ASP A 639 -18.97 13.85 19.73
C ASP A 639 -17.44 14.00 19.71
N ILE A 640 -16.95 15.22 19.95
CA ILE A 640 -15.55 15.60 19.94
C ILE A 640 -14.89 15.37 21.31
N TYR A 641 -15.43 15.99 22.36
CA TYR A 641 -14.96 15.95 23.74
C TYR A 641 -15.95 15.13 24.59
N LYS A 642 -15.92 13.81 24.39
CA LYS A 642 -16.86 12.85 24.97
C LYS A 642 -16.87 12.87 26.49
N ASN A 643 -15.72 13.14 27.10
CA ASN A 643 -15.52 13.12 28.55
C ASN A 643 -15.58 14.51 29.20
N ALA A 644 -16.01 15.55 28.47
CA ALA A 644 -16.19 16.90 29.01
C ALA A 644 -17.33 16.96 30.05
N LEU A 645 -17.07 17.60 31.19
CA LEU A 645 -18.03 17.78 32.29
C LEU A 645 -18.93 19.02 32.12
N ASN A 646 -18.51 19.99 31.31
CA ASN A 646 -19.24 21.22 31.04
C ASN A 646 -19.52 21.39 29.54
N ILE A 647 -20.50 22.23 29.22
CA ILE A 647 -20.63 22.80 27.88
C ILE A 647 -19.43 23.73 27.65
N PRO A 648 -18.66 23.57 26.56
CA PRO A 648 -17.46 24.38 26.31
C PRO A 648 -17.75 25.88 26.35
N ILE A 649 -16.88 26.63 27.02
CA ILE A 649 -17.07 28.07 27.27
C ILE A 649 -16.02 28.86 26.47
N ARG A 650 -16.45 29.77 25.60
CA ARG A 650 -15.54 30.73 24.94
C ARG A 650 -15.68 32.12 25.55
N PHE A 651 -14.73 33.01 25.24
CA PHE A 651 -14.83 34.42 25.62
C PHE A 651 -14.86 35.30 24.38
N ALA A 652 -15.91 36.10 24.25
CA ALA A 652 -16.09 37.06 23.17
C ALA A 652 -17.03 38.18 23.65
N GLN A 653 -16.97 39.36 23.01
CA GLN A 653 -17.84 40.50 23.36
C GLN A 653 -17.77 40.87 24.86
N ASN A 654 -16.56 40.81 25.44
CA ASN A 654 -16.31 41.08 26.86
C ASN A 654 -17.14 40.24 27.85
N SER A 655 -17.56 39.03 27.46
CA SER A 655 -18.32 38.11 28.32
C SER A 655 -18.00 36.64 28.04
N TYR A 656 -18.19 35.80 29.06
CA TYR A 656 -18.11 34.34 28.94
C TYR A 656 -19.40 33.79 28.30
N GLN A 657 -19.25 33.06 27.21
CA GLN A 657 -20.34 32.44 26.45
C GLN A 657 -20.39 30.95 26.77
N ALA A 658 -21.41 30.51 27.53
CA ALA A 658 -21.49 29.15 28.09
C ALA A 658 -22.62 28.28 27.46
N ASN A 659 -23.17 28.69 26.33
CA ASN A 659 -24.30 28.03 25.64
C ASN A 659 -23.91 27.44 24.28
N GLU A 660 -22.62 27.32 23.95
CA GLU A 660 -22.16 26.84 22.65
C GLU A 660 -22.10 25.32 22.59
N THR A 661 -23.01 24.72 21.81
CA THR A 661 -23.05 23.28 21.57
C THR A 661 -22.30 22.86 20.30
N SER A 662 -22.08 23.79 19.38
CA SER A 662 -21.35 23.56 18.13
C SER A 662 -19.99 24.24 18.19
N LEU A 663 -18.93 23.45 18.06
CA LEU A 663 -17.56 23.90 18.09
C LEU A 663 -17.07 24.26 16.68
N GLN A 664 -16.23 25.27 16.61
CA GLN A 664 -15.67 25.77 15.36
C GLN A 664 -14.14 25.78 15.40
N PRO A 665 -13.47 25.31 14.34
CA PRO A 665 -12.05 25.56 14.13
C PRO A 665 -11.69 27.04 14.24
N GLY A 666 -10.56 27.34 14.89
CA GLY A 666 -10.08 28.71 15.10
C GLY A 666 -10.60 29.41 16.38
N VAL A 667 -11.48 28.77 17.15
CA VAL A 667 -11.95 29.26 18.46
C VAL A 667 -11.31 28.47 19.60
N GLY A 668 -11.00 29.16 20.72
CA GLY A 668 -10.55 28.55 21.97
C GLY A 668 -11.69 28.40 22.98
N TYR A 669 -11.75 27.25 23.65
CA TYR A 669 -12.82 26.86 24.57
C TYR A 669 -12.27 26.33 25.91
N PHE A 670 -12.90 26.73 27.02
CA PHE A 670 -12.66 26.13 28.33
C PHE A 670 -13.46 24.85 28.51
N ILE A 671 -12.74 23.77 28.79
CA ILE A 671 -13.27 22.41 28.91
C ILE A 671 -12.75 21.80 30.22
N LYS A 672 -13.66 21.27 31.03
CA LYS A 672 -13.40 20.64 32.32
C LYS A 672 -13.46 19.13 32.18
N TYR A 673 -12.40 18.46 32.61
CA TYR A 673 -12.29 17.01 32.64
C TYR A 673 -12.27 16.43 34.06
N SER A 674 -12.68 15.17 34.16
CA SER A 674 -12.49 14.32 35.35
C SER A 674 -11.13 13.59 35.26
N ASP A 675 -11.04 12.37 35.79
CA ASP A 675 -9.88 11.49 35.62
C ASP A 675 -9.79 10.90 34.20
N GLN A 676 -10.90 10.87 33.45
CA GLN A 676 -10.93 10.46 32.05
C GLN A 676 -10.81 11.69 31.14
N ILE A 677 -9.76 11.71 30.31
CA ILE A 677 -9.43 12.81 29.40
C ILE A 677 -9.40 12.35 27.94
N ASP A 678 -9.86 13.20 27.04
CA ASP A 678 -9.83 12.95 25.59
C ASP A 678 -8.47 13.40 25.02
N ARG A 679 -7.57 12.46 24.74
CA ARG A 679 -6.20 12.77 24.27
C ARG A 679 -6.06 12.91 22.76
N THR A 680 -7.05 12.45 22.00
CA THR A 680 -6.97 12.33 20.53
C THR A 680 -8.24 12.78 19.87
N ILE A 681 -8.11 13.50 18.76
CA ILE A 681 -9.23 13.83 17.87
C ILE A 681 -8.86 13.44 16.45
N ALA A 682 -9.81 12.81 15.77
CA ALA A 682 -9.72 12.50 14.35
C ALA A 682 -10.47 13.57 13.54
N GLY A 683 -9.87 14.00 12.43
CA GLY A 683 -10.46 14.97 11.52
C GLY A 683 -9.48 15.40 10.44
N THR A 684 -9.87 16.33 9.57
CA THR A 684 -9.00 16.83 8.51
C THR A 684 -8.09 17.96 9.02
N ARG A 685 -6.85 18.03 8.52
CA ARG A 685 -5.89 19.03 9.00
C ARG A 685 -6.28 20.45 8.56
N ILE A 686 -6.27 21.37 9.52
CA ILE A 686 -6.48 22.80 9.35
C ILE A 686 -5.11 23.45 9.08
N ARG A 687 -4.85 23.84 7.83
CA ARG A 687 -3.61 24.55 7.42
C ARG A 687 -3.75 26.07 7.30
N ARG A 688 -4.98 26.58 7.32
CA ARG A 688 -5.29 28.00 7.33
C ARG A 688 -6.60 28.26 8.04
N ILE A 689 -6.72 29.44 8.64
CA ILE A 689 -7.95 30.02 9.18
C ILE A 689 -8.08 31.40 8.53
N ASP A 690 -9.23 31.69 7.94
CA ASP A 690 -9.57 32.96 7.29
C ASP A 690 -11.10 33.13 7.21
N ASP A 691 -11.56 34.24 6.62
CA ASP A 691 -12.97 34.60 6.45
C ASP A 691 -13.74 33.70 5.48
N GLN A 692 -13.06 32.85 4.69
CA GLN A 692 -13.68 31.98 3.70
C GLN A 692 -13.82 30.53 4.17
N MET A 693 -12.79 29.98 4.83
CA MET A 693 -12.74 28.55 5.18
C MET A 693 -13.19 28.27 6.62
N PHE A 694 -12.72 29.06 7.59
CA PHE A 694 -13.05 28.89 9.02
C PHE A 694 -13.27 30.28 9.67
N PRO A 695 -14.38 30.97 9.35
CA PRO A 695 -14.58 32.37 9.71
C PRO A 695 -14.70 32.56 11.21
N THR A 696 -13.62 32.98 11.85
CA THR A 696 -13.55 33.24 13.29
C THR A 696 -13.59 34.75 13.54
N ARG A 697 -14.72 35.25 14.03
CA ARG A 697 -14.93 36.68 14.29
C ARG A 697 -14.40 37.09 15.66
N LEU A 698 -13.60 38.15 15.69
CA LEU A 698 -13.03 38.77 16.88
C LEU A 698 -13.65 40.15 17.12
N TYR A 699 -13.84 40.49 18.38
CA TYR A 699 -14.44 41.75 18.84
C TYR A 699 -13.45 42.61 19.61
N ASP A 700 -13.76 43.89 19.78
CA ASP A 700 -12.94 44.81 20.56
C ASP A 700 -12.77 44.32 22.01
N GLY A 701 -11.53 44.27 22.49
CA GLY A 701 -11.16 43.69 23.77
C GLY A 701 -10.59 42.27 23.67
N TRP A 702 -10.74 41.49 24.73
CA TRP A 702 -10.19 40.13 24.84
C TRP A 702 -11.07 39.11 24.10
N ASN A 703 -10.45 38.15 23.42
CA ASN A 703 -11.10 37.05 22.72
C ASN A 703 -10.33 35.74 22.93
N THR A 704 -11.03 34.60 22.91
CA THR A 704 -10.40 33.29 22.82
C THR A 704 -10.26 32.81 21.38
N ILE A 705 -9.07 32.35 21.01
CA ILE A 705 -8.72 31.88 19.67
C ILE A 705 -8.14 30.45 19.71
N GLY A 706 -8.19 29.77 18.57
CA GLY A 706 -7.62 28.44 18.35
C GLY A 706 -6.39 28.44 17.48
N ALA A 707 -5.75 27.28 17.34
CA ALA A 707 -4.54 27.08 16.55
C ALA A 707 -4.78 26.24 15.29
N LEU A 708 -3.76 26.12 14.43
CA LEU A 708 -3.75 25.22 13.27
C LEU A 708 -3.37 23.79 13.68
N SER A 709 -3.42 22.85 12.72
CA SER A 709 -2.92 21.47 12.91
C SER A 709 -1.41 21.36 13.03
N THR A 710 -0.67 22.43 12.73
CA THR A 710 0.78 22.53 12.86
C THR A 710 1.12 23.66 13.82
N PRO A 711 2.25 23.60 14.54
CA PRO A 711 2.71 24.74 15.33
C PRO A 711 2.94 25.98 14.46
N VAL A 712 2.57 27.16 14.98
CA VAL A 712 2.64 28.44 14.25
C VAL A 712 3.16 29.56 15.14
N SER A 713 4.07 30.39 14.64
CA SER A 713 4.53 31.58 15.37
C SER A 713 3.41 32.63 15.55
N THR A 714 3.40 33.32 16.69
CA THR A 714 2.47 34.43 16.94
C THR A 714 2.62 35.61 15.96
N GLU A 715 3.75 35.73 15.26
CA GLU A 715 4.00 36.80 14.29
C GLU A 715 3.21 36.67 12.98
N VAL A 716 2.83 35.44 12.59
CA VAL A 716 2.05 35.23 11.35
C VAL A 716 0.54 35.34 11.59
N VAL A 717 0.13 35.68 12.81
CA VAL A 717 -1.26 35.91 13.17
C VAL A 717 -1.66 37.31 12.72
N ASN A 718 -2.53 37.36 11.73
CA ASN A 718 -3.00 38.59 11.10
C ASN A 718 -4.50 38.78 11.33
N LEU A 719 -4.99 39.99 11.07
CA LEU A 719 -6.38 40.39 11.24
C LEU A 719 -6.95 40.89 9.91
N ILE A 720 -8.08 40.33 9.48
CA ILE A 720 -8.84 40.84 8.33
C ILE A 720 -9.88 41.83 8.86
N PRO A 721 -9.83 43.12 8.50
CA PRO A 721 -10.73 44.14 9.03
C PRO A 721 -12.21 43.85 8.73
N VAL A 722 -13.08 44.05 9.72
CA VAL A 722 -14.54 44.07 9.55
C VAL A 722 -15.03 45.51 9.67
N GLY A 723 -15.29 46.15 8.53
CA GLY A 723 -15.66 47.57 8.45
C GLY A 723 -14.48 48.50 8.12
N ALA A 724 -14.63 49.79 8.39
CA ALA A 724 -13.68 50.82 7.96
C ALA A 724 -12.46 51.03 8.89
N SER A 725 -12.53 50.54 10.13
CA SER A 725 -11.45 50.72 11.11
C SER A 725 -10.43 49.60 11.00
N ALA A 726 -9.15 49.95 10.84
CA ALA A 726 -8.06 48.98 10.83
C ALA A 726 -7.86 48.37 12.23
N PRO A 727 -8.04 47.06 12.42
CA PRO A 727 -7.87 46.42 13.71
C PRO A 727 -6.39 46.26 14.05
N THR A 728 -6.06 46.28 15.35
CA THR A 728 -4.69 46.08 15.83
C THR A 728 -4.66 45.10 17.00
N ILE A 729 -3.62 44.28 17.09
CA ILE A 729 -3.38 43.38 18.23
C ILE A 729 -2.76 44.21 19.36
N GLU A 730 -3.32 44.11 20.57
CA GLU A 730 -2.83 44.80 21.75
C GLU A 730 -2.17 43.82 22.72
N GLY A 731 -0.87 43.97 22.96
CA GLY A 731 -0.13 43.12 23.91
C GLY A 731 0.16 41.72 23.38
N ASP A 732 0.39 40.78 24.31
CA ASP A 732 0.77 39.40 24.00
C ASP A 732 -0.41 38.45 23.86
N ILE A 733 -0.14 37.32 23.20
CA ILE A 733 -1.04 36.18 23.17
C ILE A 733 -0.74 35.29 24.37
N TYR A 734 -1.78 34.95 25.13
CA TYR A 734 -1.65 34.18 26.37
C TYR A 734 -2.23 32.77 26.21
N GLN A 735 -1.55 31.77 26.76
CA GLN A 735 -2.10 30.45 27.05
C GLN A 735 -2.51 30.35 28.52
N TYR A 736 -3.43 29.44 28.85
CA TYR A 736 -3.77 29.12 30.22
C TYR A 736 -3.17 27.76 30.61
N VAL A 737 -2.24 27.75 31.57
CA VAL A 737 -1.61 26.54 32.10
C VAL A 737 -2.19 26.25 33.48
N THR A 738 -2.74 25.05 33.70
CA THR A 738 -3.48 24.72 34.94
C THR A 738 -2.71 24.99 36.23
N ASP A 739 -1.40 24.80 36.21
CA ASP A 739 -0.54 24.90 37.39
C ASP A 739 0.19 26.25 37.51
N ARG A 740 0.10 27.10 36.48
CA ARG A 740 0.82 28.38 36.43
C ARG A 740 -0.05 29.60 36.10
N GLY A 741 -1.31 29.40 35.74
CA GLY A 741 -2.21 30.46 35.30
C GLY A 741 -1.91 30.94 33.88
N TYR A 742 -2.10 32.23 33.62
CA TYR A 742 -1.85 32.83 32.30
C TYR A 742 -0.37 33.00 32.01
N GLN A 743 0.05 32.59 30.82
CA GLN A 743 1.43 32.74 30.34
C GLN A 743 1.46 33.24 28.90
N ALA A 744 2.30 34.22 28.60
CA ALA A 744 2.51 34.66 27.24
C ALA A 744 3.28 33.61 26.43
N VAL A 745 2.97 33.48 25.14
CA VAL A 745 3.58 32.50 24.23
C VAL A 745 4.08 33.16 22.95
N SER A 746 5.09 32.55 22.32
CA SER A 746 5.57 32.94 20.98
C SER A 746 5.13 31.98 19.87
N GLU A 747 4.47 30.88 20.24
CA GLU A 747 4.05 29.82 19.34
C GLU A 747 2.68 29.26 19.77
N LEU A 748 1.78 29.13 18.79
CA LEU A 748 0.49 28.48 18.92
C LEU A 748 0.68 27.00 18.58
N SER A 749 0.52 26.15 19.59
CA SER A 749 0.60 24.69 19.48
C SER A 749 -0.76 24.09 19.11
N PRO A 750 -0.80 23.03 18.28
CA PRO A 750 -2.05 22.40 17.89
C PRO A 750 -2.90 21.94 19.07
N GLY A 751 -4.19 22.28 19.04
CA GLY A 751 -5.18 21.82 20.01
C GLY A 751 -5.23 22.62 21.32
N ILE A 752 -4.32 23.55 21.55
CA ILE A 752 -4.39 24.46 22.70
C ILE A 752 -5.20 25.70 22.29
N GLY A 753 -6.01 26.23 23.22
CA GLY A 753 -6.68 27.50 23.04
C GLY A 753 -5.87 28.65 23.64
N TYR A 754 -6.02 29.83 23.07
CA TYR A 754 -5.24 31.02 23.42
C TYR A 754 -6.13 32.24 23.61
N TRP A 755 -5.59 33.27 24.27
CA TRP A 755 -6.21 34.56 24.48
C TRP A 755 -5.48 35.63 23.69
N MET A 756 -6.25 36.49 23.03
CA MET A 756 -5.73 37.63 22.30
C MET A 756 -6.61 38.85 22.55
N LYS A 757 -5.97 40.01 22.77
CA LYS A 757 -6.65 41.29 22.84
C LYS A 757 -6.48 42.04 21.52
N ILE A 758 -7.58 42.58 21.01
CA ILE A 758 -7.57 43.41 19.81
C ILE A 758 -8.30 44.72 20.04
N ARG A 759 -7.93 45.75 19.28
CA ARG A 759 -8.70 46.98 19.11
C ARG A 759 -9.42 46.94 17.77
N GLY A 760 -10.75 47.13 17.76
CA GLY A 760 -11.61 47.02 16.58
C GLY A 760 -12.25 45.65 16.37
N GLN A 761 -12.83 45.41 15.19
CA GLN A 761 -13.45 44.12 14.82
C GLN A 761 -12.75 43.51 13.60
N ALA A 762 -12.51 42.20 13.64
CA ALA A 762 -11.75 41.51 12.61
C ALA A 762 -12.15 40.04 12.46
N PHE A 763 -11.79 39.42 11.35
CA PHE A 763 -11.65 37.96 11.25
C PHE A 763 -10.20 37.55 11.53
N LEU A 764 -10.03 36.44 12.24
CA LEU A 764 -8.72 35.84 12.51
C LEU A 764 -8.13 35.28 11.20
N GLN A 765 -6.88 35.62 10.90
CA GLN A 765 -6.13 35.05 9.79
C GLN A 765 -4.84 34.39 10.26
N ILE A 766 -4.74 33.07 10.08
CA ILE A 766 -3.55 32.29 10.39
C ILE A 766 -3.26 31.37 9.20
N ARG A 767 -2.01 31.31 8.75
CA ARG A 767 -1.56 30.40 7.69
C ARG A 767 -0.34 29.63 8.15
N ALA A 768 -0.30 28.33 7.83
CA ALA A 768 0.88 27.52 8.08
C ALA A 768 2.07 28.07 7.27
N THR A 769 3.20 28.33 7.95
CA THR A 769 4.45 28.81 7.33
C THR A 769 5.62 27.95 7.81
N SER A 770 6.71 27.94 7.05
CA SER A 770 7.96 27.26 7.41
C SER A 770 8.88 28.10 8.33
N GLN A 771 8.36 29.17 8.92
CA GLN A 771 9.12 30.10 9.76
C GLN A 771 9.42 29.44 11.12
N GLY A 772 10.66 29.55 11.58
CA GLY A 772 11.09 29.02 12.87
C GLY A 772 10.47 29.76 14.07
N LYS A 773 10.67 29.22 15.28
CA LYS A 773 10.22 29.86 16.52
C LYS A 773 10.86 31.25 16.65
N SER A 774 10.03 32.29 16.73
CA SER A 774 10.46 33.64 17.11
C SER A 774 10.30 33.86 18.61
N GLY A 775 10.86 34.95 19.12
CA GLY A 775 10.67 35.40 20.50
C GLY A 775 9.21 35.80 20.78
N VAL A 776 8.85 35.90 22.06
CA VAL A 776 7.52 36.45 22.42
C VAL A 776 7.52 37.94 22.06
N ASN A 777 6.42 38.42 21.47
CA ASN A 777 6.26 39.86 21.22
C ASN A 777 6.51 40.65 22.52
N PHE A 778 7.10 41.85 22.38
CA PHE A 778 7.39 42.74 23.52
C PHE A 778 8.28 42.14 24.65
N SER A 779 9.00 41.03 24.42
CA SER A 779 9.90 40.44 25.43
C SER A 779 10.91 41.44 25.98
N ALA A 780 11.54 42.25 25.13
CA ALA A 780 12.50 43.27 25.54
C ALA A 780 11.91 44.32 26.49
N VAL A 781 10.64 44.71 26.28
CA VAL A 781 9.93 45.68 27.15
C VAL A 781 9.64 45.03 28.50
N ARG A 782 9.23 43.76 28.51
CA ARG A 782 9.01 43.03 29.76
C ARG A 782 10.28 42.81 30.53
N ASP A 783 11.32 42.29 29.89
CA ASP A 783 12.58 41.95 30.54
C ASP A 783 13.19 43.18 31.20
N ALA A 784 13.11 44.35 30.55
CA ALA A 784 13.56 45.62 31.12
C ALA A 784 12.79 46.06 32.37
N VAL A 785 11.48 45.77 32.45
CA VAL A 785 10.65 46.12 33.61
C VAL A 785 10.77 45.07 34.71
N THR A 786 10.70 43.78 34.37
CA THR A 786 10.73 42.68 35.34
C THR A 786 12.10 42.50 35.98
N SER A 787 13.21 42.75 35.25
CA SER A 787 14.56 42.68 35.82
C SER A 787 14.84 43.75 36.88
N ASN A 788 14.16 44.89 36.78
CA ASN A 788 14.32 46.04 37.66
C ASN A 788 13.21 46.12 38.74
N SER A 789 12.33 45.13 38.81
CA SER A 789 11.20 45.09 39.74
C SER A 789 11.44 44.11 40.89
N THR A 790 10.79 44.34 42.03
CA THR A 790 10.76 43.36 43.13
C THR A 790 9.85 42.18 42.74
N GLN A 791 10.40 40.97 42.68
CA GLN A 791 9.62 39.76 42.38
C GLN A 791 8.88 39.25 43.62
N VAL A 792 7.57 39.05 43.47
CA VAL A 792 6.68 38.41 44.44
C VAL A 792 6.21 37.08 43.86
N THR A 793 6.67 35.97 44.43
CA THR A 793 6.24 34.63 44.05
C THR A 793 5.15 34.15 44.99
N VAL A 794 4.00 33.77 44.42
CA VAL A 794 2.90 33.17 45.16
C VAL A 794 2.85 31.69 44.80
N ARG A 795 2.91 30.80 45.80
CA ARG A 795 2.84 29.35 45.63
C ARG A 795 1.81 28.73 46.56
N ASP A 796 0.90 27.94 46.01
CA ASP A 796 -0.16 27.26 46.75
C ASP A 796 0.25 25.86 47.25
N ASN A 797 -0.60 25.23 48.07
CA ASN A 797 -0.35 23.90 48.63
C ASN A 797 -0.37 22.78 47.58
N SER A 798 -0.97 23.03 46.41
CA SER A 798 -0.97 22.11 45.26
C SER A 798 0.22 22.35 44.32
N ASN A 799 1.23 23.09 44.77
CA ASN A 799 2.43 23.48 44.02
C ASN A 799 2.17 24.38 42.80
N LYS A 800 0.96 24.92 42.65
CA LYS A 800 0.67 25.94 41.63
C LYS A 800 1.37 27.24 42.03
N ASN A 801 1.96 27.93 41.06
CA ASN A 801 2.71 29.14 41.36
C ASN A 801 2.61 30.18 40.25
N THR A 802 2.76 31.45 40.64
CA THR A 802 2.93 32.56 39.71
C THR A 802 3.93 33.58 40.26
N ASN A 803 4.47 34.40 39.37
CA ASN A 803 5.35 35.51 39.69
C ASN A 803 4.67 36.83 39.34
N LEU A 804 4.57 37.70 40.33
CA LEU A 804 4.14 39.10 40.20
C LEU A 804 5.36 40.01 40.39
N TYR A 805 5.29 41.23 39.86
CA TYR A 805 6.40 42.18 39.95
C TYR A 805 5.92 43.55 40.46
N ILE A 806 6.61 44.09 41.47
CA ILE A 806 6.39 45.44 41.98
C ILE A 806 7.48 46.34 41.39
N ALA A 807 7.08 47.21 40.49
CA ALA A 807 7.96 48.15 39.79
C ALA A 807 8.06 49.49 40.54
N GLU A 808 9.12 50.25 40.29
CA GLU A 808 9.22 51.62 40.81
C GLU A 808 8.25 52.56 40.08
N GLN A 809 7.78 53.59 40.78
CA GLN A 809 6.77 54.50 40.25
C GLN A 809 7.26 55.23 38.99
N GLY A 810 6.56 55.07 37.87
CA GLY A 810 6.85 55.74 36.60
C GLY A 810 7.81 54.99 35.68
N THR A 811 8.13 53.72 35.98
CA THR A 811 9.06 52.89 35.19
C THR A 811 8.36 52.03 34.13
N VAL A 812 7.04 51.84 34.23
CA VAL A 812 6.28 50.97 33.31
C VAL A 812 5.81 51.76 32.08
N ALA A 813 6.66 51.87 31.06
CA ALA A 813 6.26 52.32 29.72
C ALA A 813 5.54 51.16 28.99
N ALA A 814 4.30 51.38 28.52
CA ALA A 814 3.42 50.37 27.89
C ALA A 814 2.72 49.39 28.87
N ARG A 815 1.90 49.93 29.78
CA ARG A 815 1.07 49.17 30.75
C ARG A 815 0.19 48.08 30.13
N ASN A 816 -0.25 48.24 28.89
CA ASN A 816 -1.09 47.26 28.17
C ASN A 816 -0.39 45.92 27.91
N VAL A 817 0.96 45.88 27.88
CA VAL A 817 1.72 44.63 27.70
C VAL A 817 1.64 43.72 28.93
N PHE A 818 1.43 44.29 30.11
CA PHE A 818 1.39 43.58 31.39
C PHE A 818 -0.02 43.18 31.81
N GLU A 819 -1.04 43.64 31.09
CA GLU A 819 -2.44 43.31 31.33
C GLU A 819 -2.67 41.80 31.13
N LEU A 820 -3.32 41.18 32.10
CA LEU A 820 -3.70 39.78 32.02
C LEU A 820 -5.08 39.64 31.38
N PRO A 821 -5.36 38.49 30.73
CA PRO A 821 -6.71 38.17 30.29
C PRO A 821 -7.73 38.24 31.45
N PRO A 822 -9.04 38.34 31.14
CA PRO A 822 -10.12 38.34 32.12
C PRO A 822 -10.00 37.21 33.14
N VAL A 823 -10.53 37.45 34.33
CA VAL A 823 -10.49 36.48 35.44
C VAL A 823 -11.14 35.17 34.97
N PRO A 824 -10.43 34.03 35.02
CA PRO A 824 -10.95 32.77 34.51
C PRO A 824 -12.12 32.26 35.39
N PRO A 825 -12.88 31.25 34.94
CA PRO A 825 -13.93 30.62 35.76
C PRO A 825 -13.51 30.32 37.22
N TYR A 826 -14.45 30.44 38.17
CA TYR A 826 -14.28 30.55 39.65
C TYR A 826 -13.41 29.48 40.37
N GLU A 827 -12.95 28.43 39.70
CA GLU A 827 -12.10 27.37 40.26
C GLU A 827 -10.65 27.39 39.74
N LEU A 828 -10.38 28.22 38.74
CA LEU A 828 -9.09 28.27 38.06
C LEU A 828 -8.10 29.13 38.84
N PHE A 829 -6.85 28.65 38.90
CA PHE A 829 -5.76 29.31 39.59
C PHE A 829 -5.40 30.61 38.85
N ASP A 830 -5.61 31.72 39.52
CA ASP A 830 -5.31 33.04 39.01
C ASP A 830 -4.94 33.97 40.16
N VAL A 831 -3.79 34.61 40.02
CA VAL A 831 -3.21 35.51 41.01
C VAL A 831 -2.70 36.72 40.26
N ARG A 832 -3.24 37.89 40.59
CA ARG A 832 -2.99 39.15 39.86
C ARG A 832 -3.05 40.34 40.80
N PHE A 833 -2.55 41.49 40.36
CA PHE A 833 -2.79 42.74 41.08
C PHE A 833 -4.21 43.27 40.81
N SER A 834 -4.69 44.15 41.70
CA SER A 834 -6.01 44.79 41.58
C SER A 834 -6.21 45.61 40.30
N ASN A 835 -5.13 45.95 39.58
CA ASN A 835 -5.13 46.67 38.31
C ASN A 835 -5.32 45.76 37.06
N GLN A 836 -5.66 44.47 37.24
CA GLN A 836 -5.79 43.47 36.16
C GLN A 836 -4.49 43.13 35.43
N SER A 837 -3.34 43.27 36.09
CA SER A 837 -2.03 42.95 35.51
C SER A 837 -1.17 42.14 36.50
N TYR A 838 -0.02 41.65 36.02
CA TYR A 838 0.99 41.01 36.87
C TYR A 838 2.13 41.96 37.30
N VAL A 839 2.03 43.26 36.98
CA VAL A 839 3.00 44.31 37.35
C VAL A 839 2.29 45.51 37.99
N GLU A 840 2.77 46.00 39.12
CA GLU A 840 2.17 47.16 39.81
C GLU A 840 3.24 48.15 40.29
N GLU A 841 2.95 49.44 40.18
CA GLU A 841 3.82 50.55 40.60
C GLU A 841 3.40 51.16 41.95
N ALA A 842 2.23 50.76 42.46
CA ALA A 842 1.71 51.24 43.73
C ALA A 842 2.64 50.88 44.90
N ALA A 843 2.87 51.85 45.79
CA ALA A 843 3.69 51.65 46.99
C ALA A 843 3.11 50.61 47.96
N SER A 844 1.78 50.42 47.95
CA SER A 844 1.10 49.41 48.77
C SER A 844 0.12 48.60 47.92
N PRO A 845 0.62 47.65 47.11
CA PRO A 845 -0.19 46.92 46.12
C PRO A 845 -1.13 45.89 46.77
N VAL A 846 -2.24 45.61 46.09
CA VAL A 846 -3.21 44.57 46.47
C VAL A 846 -3.15 43.42 45.48
N ILE A 847 -2.94 42.21 45.99
CA ILE A 847 -2.90 40.96 45.24
C ILE A 847 -4.23 40.25 45.42
N ASN A 848 -4.94 40.00 44.33
CA ASN A 848 -6.16 39.21 44.30
C ASN A 848 -5.82 37.73 44.07
N LEU A 849 -6.51 36.84 44.78
CA LEU A 849 -6.30 35.40 44.76
C LEU A 849 -7.58 34.69 44.32
N GLN A 850 -7.46 33.80 43.33
CA GLN A 850 -8.54 32.92 42.90
C GLN A 850 -8.00 31.50 42.65
N GLY A 851 -8.78 30.48 43.01
CA GLY A 851 -8.43 29.07 42.75
C GLY A 851 -7.15 28.60 43.46
N VAL A 852 -6.77 29.27 44.55
CA VAL A 852 -5.56 28.99 45.36
C VAL A 852 -5.90 27.99 46.45
N THR A 853 -5.05 26.96 46.62
CA THR A 853 -5.18 25.98 47.70
C THR A 853 -4.33 26.37 48.91
N PHE A 854 -4.95 26.54 50.08
CA PHE A 854 -4.27 26.88 51.33
C PHE A 854 -3.71 25.62 52.04
N PRO A 855 -2.65 25.73 52.85
CA PRO A 855 -1.84 26.93 53.09
C PRO A 855 -1.03 27.36 51.86
N MET A 856 -0.90 28.66 51.64
CA MET A 856 -0.13 29.22 50.54
C MET A 856 1.07 29.98 51.06
N THR A 857 2.11 30.10 50.24
CA THR A 857 3.33 30.85 50.56
C THR A 857 3.46 32.05 49.64
N VAL A 858 3.77 33.20 50.22
CA VAL A 858 4.12 34.43 49.50
C VAL A 858 5.59 34.71 49.78
N THR A 859 6.41 34.56 48.75
CA THR A 859 7.85 34.84 48.81
C THR A 859 8.12 36.17 48.12
N VAL A 860 8.80 37.08 48.80
CA VAL A 860 9.24 38.36 48.24
C VAL A 860 10.76 38.39 48.28
N ASN A 861 11.36 38.42 47.09
CA ASN A 861 12.81 38.36 46.94
C ASN A 861 13.40 39.77 46.90
N ASN A 862 14.35 40.02 47.80
CA ASN A 862 15.19 41.22 47.82
C ASN A 862 14.42 42.54 47.62
N SER A 863 13.35 42.73 48.39
CA SER A 863 12.53 43.94 48.24
C SER A 863 13.28 45.20 48.66
N ALA A 864 13.12 46.30 47.92
CA ALA A 864 13.67 47.59 48.30
C ALA A 864 12.99 48.22 49.54
N ARG A 865 11.79 47.73 49.94
CA ARG A 865 10.97 48.33 50.99
C ARG A 865 10.56 47.29 52.04
N ASN A 866 10.31 47.74 53.26
CA ASN A 866 9.64 46.92 54.26
C ASN A 866 8.14 46.88 53.98
N TYR A 867 7.53 45.70 54.09
CA TYR A 867 6.08 45.54 53.97
C TYR A 867 5.48 44.82 55.18
N THR A 868 4.37 45.34 55.70
CA THR A 868 3.45 44.56 56.53
C THR A 868 2.40 43.92 55.62
N VAL A 869 2.34 42.59 55.63
CA VAL A 869 1.37 41.82 54.84
C VAL A 869 0.09 41.69 55.63
N VAL A 870 -1.02 42.22 55.10
CA VAL A 870 -2.32 42.17 55.76
C VAL A 870 -3.36 41.51 54.85
N ASN A 871 -4.36 40.86 55.44
CA ASN A 871 -5.56 40.50 54.73
C ASN A 871 -6.28 41.79 54.29
N ALA A 872 -6.52 41.96 53.00
CA ALA A 872 -7.04 43.22 52.46
C ALA A 872 -8.51 43.49 52.85
N VAL A 873 -9.24 42.47 53.30
CA VAL A 873 -10.65 42.56 53.72
C VAL A 873 -10.77 42.77 55.23
N THR A 874 -10.05 41.98 56.03
CA THR A 874 -10.17 42.00 57.50
C THR A 874 -9.14 42.90 58.19
N GLY A 875 -8.08 43.32 57.49
CA GLY A 875 -6.97 44.08 58.06
C GLY A 875 -6.06 43.28 59.00
N THR A 876 -6.28 41.97 59.16
CA THR A 876 -5.46 41.13 60.04
C THR A 876 -4.05 40.99 59.48
N VAL A 877 -3.04 41.21 60.34
CA VAL A 877 -1.63 41.06 59.96
C VAL A 877 -1.30 39.58 59.76
N LEU A 878 -0.83 39.23 58.57
CA LEU A 878 -0.47 37.88 58.15
C LEU A 878 1.04 37.63 58.23
N GLY A 879 1.87 38.67 58.14
CA GLY A 879 3.32 38.58 58.24
C GLY A 879 4.04 39.90 57.97
N ARG A 880 5.37 39.90 58.05
CA ARG A 880 6.23 41.06 57.73
C ARG A 880 7.32 40.65 56.74
N ILE A 881 7.65 41.56 55.83
CA ILE A 881 8.71 41.46 54.83
C ILE A 881 9.72 42.56 55.14
N ASN A 882 10.96 42.17 55.43
CA ASN A 882 12.05 43.12 55.63
C ASN A 882 12.77 43.42 54.31
N ALA A 883 13.18 44.66 54.10
CA ALA A 883 13.92 45.09 52.92
C ALA A 883 15.27 44.35 52.79
N ASN A 884 15.72 44.17 51.55
CA ASN A 884 17.01 43.57 51.16
C ASN A 884 17.24 42.13 51.65
N VAL A 885 16.18 41.43 52.03
CA VAL A 885 16.20 40.02 52.46
C VAL A 885 15.13 39.25 51.67
N ASN A 886 15.38 37.97 51.42
CA ASN A 886 14.34 37.07 50.91
C ASN A 886 13.41 36.69 52.06
N ASN A 887 12.15 37.10 51.97
CA ASN A 887 11.14 36.80 52.99
C ASN A 887 10.14 35.82 52.41
N SER A 888 9.73 34.83 53.20
CA SER A 888 8.64 33.91 52.85
C SER A 888 7.62 33.90 53.98
N ILE A 889 6.36 34.11 53.64
CA ILE A 889 5.24 34.15 54.59
C ILE A 889 4.26 33.05 54.20
N GLU A 890 3.90 32.22 55.16
CA GLU A 890 2.86 31.21 55.01
C GLU A 890 1.50 31.77 55.49
N ILE A 891 0.49 31.63 54.64
CA ILE A 891 -0.87 32.10 54.88
C ILE A 891 -1.77 30.86 54.91
N THR A 892 -2.41 30.64 56.06
CA THR A 892 -3.21 29.44 56.32
C THR A 892 -4.72 29.69 56.25
N ASP A 893 -5.20 30.93 56.39
CA ASP A 893 -6.63 31.25 56.35
C ASP A 893 -7.18 31.25 54.93
N ALA A 894 -7.95 30.19 54.61
CA ALA A 894 -8.60 30.00 53.32
C ALA A 894 -9.66 31.05 52.97
N ARG A 895 -10.08 31.90 53.92
CA ARG A 895 -11.02 33.01 53.68
C ARG A 895 -10.32 34.31 53.29
N THR A 896 -9.08 34.25 52.82
CA THR A 896 -8.31 35.42 52.36
C THR A 896 -8.43 35.56 50.84
N PRO A 897 -9.40 36.35 50.31
CA PRO A 897 -9.57 36.52 48.87
C PRO A 897 -8.49 37.43 48.24
N SER A 898 -7.85 38.25 49.07
CA SER A 898 -6.81 39.18 48.63
C SER A 898 -5.91 39.58 49.78
N ILE A 899 -4.67 39.92 49.43
CA ILE A 899 -3.60 40.30 50.34
C ILE A 899 -3.13 41.70 49.96
N ARG A 900 -2.88 42.56 50.95
CA ARG A 900 -2.29 43.87 50.74
C ARG A 900 -0.88 43.90 51.33
N LEU A 901 0.08 44.34 50.53
CA LEU A 901 1.43 44.63 50.98
C LEU A 901 1.46 46.10 51.41
N MET A 902 1.53 46.39 52.70
CA MET A 902 1.57 47.77 53.22
C MET A 902 3.02 48.21 53.43
N SER A 903 3.51 49.15 52.61
CA SER A 903 4.88 49.64 52.76
C SER A 903 5.05 50.45 54.06
N GLU A 904 6.12 50.21 54.83
CA GLU A 904 6.43 50.99 56.04
C GLU A 904 6.95 52.40 55.69
N ASP A 905 7.59 52.59 54.52
CA ASP A 905 7.98 53.91 54.02
C ASP A 905 6.76 54.78 53.65
N ALA A 906 5.59 54.15 53.45
CA ALA A 906 4.34 54.87 53.25
C ALA A 906 3.79 55.51 54.54
N VAL A 907 4.41 55.25 55.70
CA VAL A 907 4.12 55.95 56.98
C VAL A 907 4.84 57.32 57.05
N ALA A 908 5.46 57.78 55.96
CA ALA A 908 5.82 59.20 55.79
C ALA A 908 4.60 60.09 55.44
N GLY A 909 3.38 59.52 55.37
CA GLY A 909 2.14 60.29 55.31
C GLY A 909 1.81 60.89 56.67
N GLY A 910 1.61 62.21 56.74
CA GLY A 910 1.20 62.89 57.97
C GLY A 910 -0.07 62.30 58.61
N LEU A 911 -0.37 62.74 59.84
CA LEU A 911 -1.57 62.36 60.59
C LEU A 911 -2.79 62.40 59.65
N SER A 912 -3.52 61.28 59.50
CA SER A 912 -4.68 61.21 58.60
C SER A 912 -5.78 60.34 59.18
N VAL A 913 -7.03 60.66 58.85
CA VAL A 913 -8.22 59.88 59.26
C VAL A 913 -9.20 59.80 58.09
N ASN A 914 -9.76 58.62 57.84
CA ASN A 914 -10.77 58.37 56.81
C ASN A 914 -11.76 57.31 57.31
N VAL A 915 -12.98 57.29 56.77
CA VAL A 915 -14.00 56.28 57.11
C VAL A 915 -14.39 55.51 55.85
N THR A 916 -14.44 54.18 55.93
CA THR A 916 -14.80 53.32 54.81
C THR A 916 -15.80 52.23 55.26
N PRO A 917 -16.95 52.06 54.58
CA PRO A 917 -17.46 52.90 53.48
C PRO A 917 -17.92 54.28 53.99
N ASN A 918 -17.90 55.28 53.10
CA ASN A 918 -18.56 56.56 53.33
C ASN A 918 -19.44 56.85 52.10
N PRO A 919 -20.78 56.76 52.20
CA PRO A 919 -21.58 56.71 53.42
C PRO A 919 -21.54 55.39 54.21
N VAL A 920 -21.71 55.45 55.55
CA VAL A 920 -21.83 54.29 56.45
C VAL A 920 -23.30 53.95 56.65
N THR A 921 -23.70 52.68 56.45
CA THR A 921 -25.08 52.20 56.62
C THR A 921 -25.35 51.62 58.01
N SER A 922 -24.49 50.71 58.48
CA SER A 922 -24.62 50.07 59.80
C SER A 922 -23.29 50.01 60.55
N MET A 923 -22.24 49.56 59.88
CA MET A 923 -20.87 49.49 60.38
C MET A 923 -19.94 50.15 59.36
N GLY A 924 -19.02 50.99 59.85
CA GLY A 924 -17.94 51.57 59.07
C GLY A 924 -16.60 51.36 59.76
N LEU A 925 -15.51 51.50 59.04
CA LEU A 925 -14.15 51.42 59.58
C LEU A 925 -13.50 52.79 59.55
N VAL A 926 -13.09 53.30 60.71
CA VAL A 926 -12.26 54.50 60.82
C VAL A 926 -10.80 54.09 60.65
N ASN A 927 -10.24 54.38 59.48
CA ASN A 927 -8.85 54.17 59.14
C ASN A 927 -8.04 55.42 59.47
N PHE A 928 -7.03 55.32 60.34
CA PHE A 928 -6.17 56.45 60.67
C PHE A 928 -4.69 56.10 60.71
N THR A 929 -3.85 57.09 60.40
CA THR A 929 -2.39 56.97 60.40
C THR A 929 -1.79 57.81 61.50
N VAL A 930 -0.95 57.20 62.32
CA VAL A 930 -0.21 57.82 63.44
C VAL A 930 1.26 57.94 63.02
N PRO A 931 1.78 59.17 62.80
CA PRO A 931 3.13 59.37 62.27
C PRO A 931 4.24 59.16 63.30
N ALA A 932 3.95 59.30 64.60
CA ALA A 932 4.89 59.08 65.70
C ALA A 932 4.15 58.50 66.92
N ALA A 933 4.86 57.72 67.73
CA ALA A 933 4.28 57.12 68.93
C ALA A 933 3.79 58.20 69.92
N GLY A 934 2.57 58.05 70.42
CA GLY A 934 1.93 59.07 71.27
C GLY A 934 0.53 58.67 71.71
N HIS A 935 -0.09 59.51 72.53
CA HIS A 935 -1.49 59.33 72.93
C HIS A 935 -2.41 59.80 71.81
N VAL A 936 -3.35 58.94 71.40
CA VAL A 936 -4.22 59.16 70.25
C VAL A 936 -5.68 59.19 70.69
N THR A 937 -6.40 60.24 70.30
CA THR A 937 -7.86 60.32 70.45
C THR A 937 -8.54 60.42 69.09
N VAL A 938 -9.56 59.60 68.86
CA VAL A 938 -10.46 59.71 67.71
C VAL A 938 -11.87 59.88 68.24
N LYS A 939 -12.48 61.01 67.89
CA LYS A 939 -13.80 61.41 68.37
C LYS A 939 -14.69 61.84 67.21
N LEU A 940 -15.98 61.61 67.36
CA LEU A 940 -17.01 61.99 66.40
C LEU A 940 -17.74 63.23 66.90
N TYR A 941 -17.92 64.21 66.03
CA TYR A 941 -18.60 65.47 66.32
C TYR A 941 -19.76 65.71 65.35
N THR A 942 -20.80 66.41 65.80
CA THR A 942 -21.82 66.96 64.91
C THR A 942 -21.22 68.08 64.04
N MET A 943 -21.92 68.50 62.97
CA MET A 943 -21.48 69.65 62.15
C MET A 943 -21.42 70.98 62.93
N VAL A 944 -22.04 71.05 64.11
CA VAL A 944 -22.02 72.24 65.00
C VAL A 944 -20.90 72.12 66.06
N GLY A 945 -20.16 71.00 66.08
CA GLY A 945 -18.99 70.81 66.94
C GLY A 945 -19.26 70.16 68.30
N GLU A 946 -20.45 69.60 68.52
CA GLU A 946 -20.77 68.83 69.74
C GLU A 946 -20.20 67.42 69.66
N GLU A 947 -19.56 66.94 70.72
CA GLU A 947 -18.99 65.58 70.78
C GLU A 947 -20.09 64.53 70.92
N VAL A 948 -20.14 63.58 69.99
CA VAL A 948 -21.18 62.54 69.90
C VAL A 948 -20.68 61.21 70.43
N ALA A 949 -19.42 60.87 70.16
CA ALA A 949 -18.81 59.62 70.59
C ALA A 949 -17.28 59.72 70.63
N THR A 950 -16.66 59.01 71.58
CA THR A 950 -15.23 58.72 71.56
C THR A 950 -15.02 57.30 71.02
N ILE A 951 -14.28 57.19 69.91
CA ILE A 951 -14.03 55.91 69.20
C ILE A 951 -12.76 55.25 69.74
N ILE A 952 -11.73 56.05 70.03
CA ILE A 952 -10.49 55.58 70.65
C ILE A 952 -9.90 56.68 71.54
N ASP A 953 -9.29 56.28 72.65
CA ASP A 953 -8.56 57.15 73.57
C ASP A 953 -7.47 56.34 74.30
N GLU A 954 -6.32 56.14 73.64
CA GLU A 954 -5.22 55.34 74.19
C GLU A 954 -3.85 55.66 73.57
N ALA A 955 -2.78 55.14 74.18
CA ALA A 955 -1.43 55.24 73.63
C ALA A 955 -1.23 54.28 72.44
N LYS A 956 -0.74 54.80 71.31
CA LYS A 956 -0.43 54.03 70.10
C LYS A 956 1.00 54.28 69.62
N LEU A 957 1.63 53.24 69.08
CA LEU A 957 2.89 53.36 68.35
C LEU A 957 2.65 53.99 66.95
N ALA A 958 3.73 54.42 66.28
CA ALA A 958 3.64 54.87 64.90
C ALA A 958 3.12 53.74 63.98
N GLY A 959 2.17 54.04 63.11
CA GLY A 959 1.54 53.05 62.22
C GLY A 959 0.13 53.42 61.76
N MET A 960 -0.46 52.56 60.94
CA MET A 960 -1.86 52.66 60.52
C MET A 960 -2.74 51.78 61.39
N PHE A 961 -3.92 52.29 61.75
CA PHE A 961 -4.90 51.61 62.59
C PHE A 961 -6.29 51.68 61.95
N SER A 962 -7.12 50.67 62.21
CA SER A 962 -8.51 50.63 61.79
C SER A 962 -9.37 50.27 63.01
N VAL A 963 -10.46 51.01 63.23
CA VAL A 963 -11.38 50.80 64.36
C VAL A 963 -12.82 50.89 63.86
N ASP A 964 -13.67 50.00 64.38
CA ASP A 964 -15.09 49.97 64.05
C ASP A 964 -15.82 51.25 64.50
N LEU A 965 -16.58 51.83 63.58
CA LEU A 965 -17.59 52.85 63.80
C LEU A 965 -18.97 52.19 63.71
N ASN A 966 -19.64 52.05 64.85
CA ASN A 966 -21.01 51.61 64.90
C ASN A 966 -21.95 52.77 64.50
N GLY A 967 -22.43 52.74 63.25
CA GLY A 967 -23.37 53.72 62.71
C GLY A 967 -24.82 53.53 63.16
N THR A 968 -25.17 52.36 63.72
CA THR A 968 -26.57 52.04 64.08
C THR A 968 -27.12 52.92 65.22
N ALA A 969 -26.26 53.33 66.15
CA ALA A 969 -26.61 54.19 67.27
C ALA A 969 -26.60 55.69 66.92
N LEU A 970 -26.23 56.05 65.69
CA LEU A 970 -26.14 57.43 65.22
C LEU A 970 -27.35 57.78 64.35
N VAL A 971 -27.76 59.05 64.38
CA VAL A 971 -28.84 59.57 63.53
C VAL A 971 -28.29 59.76 62.10
N PRO A 972 -29.06 59.47 61.02
CA PRO A 972 -28.61 59.75 59.66
C PRO A 972 -28.23 61.23 59.48
N GLY A 973 -27.05 61.49 58.93
CA GLY A 973 -26.51 62.85 58.84
C GLY A 973 -25.00 62.89 58.59
N ARG A 974 -24.46 64.10 58.45
CA ARG A 974 -23.01 64.32 58.33
C ARG A 974 -22.39 64.57 59.70
N TYR A 975 -21.24 63.94 59.93
CA TYR A 975 -20.44 64.07 61.15
C TYR A 975 -18.98 64.37 60.80
N ILE A 976 -18.26 64.94 61.75
CA ILE A 976 -16.83 65.20 61.66
C ILE A 976 -16.10 64.19 62.55
N VAL A 977 -15.24 63.36 61.96
CA VAL A 977 -14.30 62.53 62.69
C VAL A 977 -13.04 63.35 62.91
N LYS A 978 -12.63 63.52 64.17
CA LYS A 978 -11.43 64.25 64.57
C LYS A 978 -10.44 63.30 65.23
N LEU A 979 -9.23 63.28 64.69
CA LEU A 979 -8.07 62.55 65.20
C LEU A 979 -7.08 63.55 65.81
N VAL A 980 -6.61 63.27 67.03
CA VAL A 980 -5.57 64.05 67.70
C VAL A 980 -4.43 63.12 68.12
N ASN A 981 -3.19 63.53 67.82
CA ASN A 981 -1.97 62.91 68.32
C ASN A 981 -0.99 64.01 68.74
N GLY A 982 -0.78 64.15 70.06
CA GLY A 982 0.00 65.26 70.63
C GLY A 982 -0.60 66.62 70.23
N ASN A 983 0.19 67.45 69.54
CA ASN A 983 -0.22 68.77 69.05
C ASN A 983 -0.88 68.74 67.65
N ASN A 984 -0.88 67.59 66.97
CA ASN A 984 -1.40 67.48 65.62
C ASN A 984 -2.87 67.05 65.64
N VAL A 985 -3.69 67.74 64.86
CA VAL A 985 -5.14 67.51 64.75
C VAL A 985 -5.51 67.38 63.29
N VAL A 986 -6.21 66.31 62.92
CA VAL A 986 -6.77 66.13 61.56
C VAL A 986 -8.22 65.71 61.65
N THR A 987 -9.04 66.28 60.76
CA THR A 987 -10.47 66.01 60.68
C THR A 987 -10.85 65.48 59.31
N ASN A 988 -11.89 64.65 59.26
CA ASN A 988 -12.53 64.22 58.02
C ASN A 988 -14.04 64.10 58.23
N THR A 989 -14.82 64.14 57.16
CA THR A 989 -16.28 64.07 57.23
C THR A 989 -16.78 62.67 56.90
N VAL A 990 -17.71 62.16 57.69
CA VAL A 990 -18.43 60.90 57.43
C VAL A 990 -19.93 61.16 57.30
N THR A 991 -20.58 60.49 56.37
CA THR A 991 -22.03 60.53 56.22
C THR A 991 -22.61 59.21 56.71
N ILE A 992 -23.54 59.27 57.66
CA ILE A 992 -24.32 58.11 58.10
C ILE A 992 -25.64 58.12 57.33
N VAL A 993 -25.96 57.00 56.67
CA VAL A 993 -27.22 56.78 55.93
C VAL A 993 -27.93 55.55 56.49
N ARG A 994 -29.24 55.43 56.25
CA ARG A 994 -30.03 54.24 56.59
C ARG A 994 -30.57 53.60 55.33
#